data_AF-A0A8C2CYZ2-F1
#
_entry.id   AF-A0A8C2CYZ2-F1
#
_cell.length_a   1.000
_cell.length_b   1.000
_cell.length_c   1.000
_cell.angle_alpha   90.00
_cell.angle_beta   90.00
_cell.angle_gamma   90.00
#
_symmetry.space_group_name_H-M   'P 1'
#
loop_
_entity.id
_entity.type
_entity.pdbx_description
1 polymer ?
#
loop_
_entity_poly.entity_id
_entity_poly.type
_entity_poly.pdbx_seq_one_letter_code
_entity_poly.pdbx_strand_id
1 'polypeptide(L)'
;WGLWSACSVTCGKGNRTRRRTCHRSSTKIQCTGRPVEVQKCGNPCPGIDCSYCICDGQTLHGEVFSVTGVPVPNATVALASQAKVVRAHTDAKGQFKIDELCTSPQTRVVIRKDKFAPVTLPVFNNSTDELWVRAILRSSEKPYIEKHPEDKVRYEGQRATLCCRATGSPKPDKYYWYHNGTLLNRTMYKYDEDLILRDLKPEQSGQYHCKATSLTGSIKSTSAVLTVFAKGTPACNSTPDTHLIKLPLDCKQPGTESKFYNAGRCPHNKCPGSLDFDMRCRDGSGFCCGVKQMDARKIKCGRYTLPIKVVSECGCQTCVEPKILVRGRVVSADNDEPLRFGHIYIGKERIGTTGYQGGFTIQVSPDTQRLVVNFVDPSQKFIDTIKVFIFDKRGGSVYHDVKVMRKQEPVDIDAAESNTIYLGEMKDEDPIGQLVIPPNSFHKNTGEVYEGTVKASVTFLDPRNITMAAAAPGDLNFVDNEGDMLPLRTYGMFSVDFRDGANQEVLGAGAVQVLLDTEHVKMQEHIPAMKLWSLNPDTGIWEEESNFQPTQTTIAGSGRNKREERTFLIGNMEIRERRLFNLDVPENRRCYVKVRAYMSDKFLPNEQLEGVVINLINLEPKPGYSSNPRAWGRFDSVITGPNGACLPAVCDAQRPDAYTAYVTAIMGGEELEAAPSMPKMNPNIIGVAQPYLGKLDYQRSDHEDPALKKTAFRINLAKPNPNNFDETSGPIYPYQSLIACENAPVDANHFRFFRVEKDKYEYNVVPFQESDLTSWTRDYLSWWPNPQEFRACYIKIKIHGATEIMVRSRNLGGTHPQTRGQLYGIRDIRSTRDLHHPNTSAACLEFKCSGMLFDQGIVDRSLISIIPQGNCRRIGINGLLQEYLIKHPPVLQNNESHAFNMLAPVDPLGHNYGIYTVTDQNPRVAKEIAIGRCFDGTSDGFSREMKSDSGVALTFSCPKRTVSRESLFQRLQTNPGLTLTQMARGMRESQGLQVRRGSTQMVAYPFGQQGRSQNRSATNTNRRRPATRTQPRQ
;
A
#
# COMPACT_ATOMS: atom_id res chain seq x y z
N TRP A 1 -25.53 42.71 -55.46
CA TRP A 1 -25.29 41.25 -55.33
C TRP A 1 -24.01 40.93 -56.10
N GLY A 2 -23.21 39.97 -55.63
CA GLY A 2 -22.11 39.42 -56.42
C GLY A 2 -22.59 38.47 -57.51
N LEU A 3 -21.64 37.93 -58.27
CA LEU A 3 -21.89 36.89 -59.28
C LEU A 3 -22.48 35.62 -58.63
N TRP A 4 -23.22 34.85 -59.43
CA TRP A 4 -23.62 33.50 -59.06
C TRP A 4 -22.42 32.57 -59.03
N SER A 5 -22.37 31.68 -58.05
CA SER A 5 -21.46 30.53 -58.07
C SER A 5 -21.70 29.67 -59.31
N ALA A 6 -20.73 28.81 -59.63
CA ALA A 6 -21.02 27.62 -60.44
C ALA A 6 -22.24 26.87 -59.86
N CYS A 7 -22.95 26.15 -60.73
CA CYS A 7 -24.03 25.27 -60.28
C CYS A 7 -23.45 24.15 -59.42
N SER A 8 -24.16 23.74 -58.36
CA SER A 8 -23.71 22.64 -57.48
C SER A 8 -23.59 21.28 -58.18
N VAL A 9 -24.09 21.17 -59.41
CA VAL A 9 -24.01 20.00 -60.28
C VAL A 9 -23.71 20.45 -61.71
N THR A 10 -23.06 19.62 -62.51
CA THR A 10 -22.79 19.87 -63.94
C THR A 10 -23.98 19.49 -64.84
N CYS A 11 -24.78 18.50 -64.44
CA CYS A 11 -26.09 18.19 -65.03
C CYS A 11 -27.06 17.68 -63.94
N GLY A 12 -28.36 17.66 -64.24
CA GLY A 12 -29.41 17.33 -63.27
C GLY A 12 -29.91 18.57 -62.50
N LYS A 13 -30.65 18.35 -61.40
CA LYS A 13 -31.25 19.43 -60.60
C LYS A 13 -30.29 19.89 -59.49
N GLY A 14 -29.50 20.93 -59.75
CA GLY A 14 -28.65 21.58 -58.76
C GLY A 14 -29.13 22.97 -58.34
N ASN A 15 -28.33 23.61 -57.49
CA ASN A 15 -28.54 24.99 -57.04
C ASN A 15 -27.23 25.78 -57.18
N ARG A 16 -27.33 27.05 -57.57
CA ARG A 16 -26.24 28.03 -57.48
C ARG A 16 -26.60 29.10 -56.46
N THR A 17 -25.59 29.72 -55.85
CA THR A 17 -25.81 30.74 -54.82
C THR A 17 -25.08 32.03 -55.16
N ARG A 18 -25.66 33.18 -54.81
CA ARG A 18 -24.95 34.47 -54.82
C ARG A 18 -25.15 35.16 -53.49
N ARG A 19 -24.17 35.96 -53.07
CA ARG A 19 -24.22 36.76 -51.85
C ARG A 19 -24.32 38.25 -52.18
N ARG A 20 -24.98 39.04 -51.34
CA ARG A 20 -24.87 40.51 -51.40
C ARG A 20 -24.13 41.03 -50.19
N THR A 21 -23.17 41.91 -50.46
CA THR A 21 -22.70 42.91 -49.52
C THR A 21 -23.62 44.11 -49.60
N CYS A 22 -23.93 44.72 -48.44
CA CYS A 22 -24.66 45.97 -48.36
C CYS A 22 -23.67 47.05 -47.90
N HIS A 23 -23.36 48.02 -48.76
CA HIS A 23 -22.58 49.18 -48.34
C HIS A 23 -23.52 50.18 -47.65
N ARG A 24 -23.29 50.41 -46.36
CA ARG A 24 -23.95 51.48 -45.59
C ARG A 24 -23.22 52.80 -45.83
N SER A 25 -23.95 53.82 -46.28
CA SER A 25 -23.51 55.22 -46.27
C SER A 25 -23.90 55.96 -44.97
N SER A 26 -24.75 55.36 -44.13
CA SER A 26 -25.25 55.96 -42.89
C SER A 26 -25.62 54.88 -41.86
N THR A 27 -25.47 55.20 -40.57
CA THR A 27 -25.73 54.30 -39.44
C THR A 27 -27.22 53.99 -39.22
N LYS A 28 -28.15 54.80 -39.77
CA LYS A 28 -29.59 54.67 -39.55
C LYS A 28 -30.33 53.71 -40.49
N ILE A 29 -29.72 53.21 -41.57
CA ILE A 29 -30.39 52.30 -42.53
C ILE A 29 -30.06 50.83 -42.19
N GLN A 30 -31.08 50.01 -41.96
CA GLN A 30 -30.95 48.55 -41.89
C GLN A 30 -31.19 47.92 -43.27
N CYS A 31 -30.26 47.09 -43.74
CA CYS A 31 -30.38 46.39 -45.01
C CYS A 31 -31.30 45.17 -44.86
N THR A 32 -32.55 45.28 -45.30
CA THR A 32 -33.59 44.24 -45.13
C THR A 32 -33.54 43.17 -46.23
N GLY A 33 -33.89 41.93 -45.86
CA GLY A 33 -33.92 40.75 -46.74
C GLY A 33 -32.65 39.88 -46.67
N ARG A 34 -32.72 38.63 -47.15
CA ARG A 34 -31.67 37.62 -46.96
C ARG A 34 -30.31 38.02 -47.60
N PRO A 35 -29.16 37.69 -47.00
CA PRO A 35 -27.83 38.03 -47.53
C PRO A 35 -27.33 37.06 -48.61
N VAL A 36 -27.96 35.88 -48.72
CA VAL A 36 -27.68 34.84 -49.71
C VAL A 36 -28.97 34.53 -50.47
N GLU A 37 -28.85 34.43 -51.80
CA GLU A 37 -29.91 34.01 -52.70
C GLU A 37 -29.51 32.67 -53.34
N VAL A 38 -30.49 31.80 -53.57
CA VAL A 38 -30.29 30.45 -54.11
C VAL A 38 -31.22 30.26 -55.30
N GLN A 39 -30.67 29.86 -56.45
CA GLN A 39 -31.42 29.62 -57.68
C GLN A 39 -31.16 28.20 -58.18
N LYS A 40 -32.22 27.49 -58.60
CA LYS A 40 -32.12 26.18 -59.25
C LYS A 40 -31.39 26.31 -60.59
N CYS A 41 -30.56 25.33 -60.93
CA CYS A 41 -29.77 25.30 -62.15
C CYS A 41 -29.45 23.86 -62.58
N GLY A 42 -28.97 23.71 -63.81
CA GLY A 42 -28.56 22.43 -64.39
C GLY A 42 -29.47 21.97 -65.52
N ASN A 43 -28.87 21.32 -66.51
CA ASN A 43 -29.53 20.82 -67.72
C ASN A 43 -29.95 19.35 -67.54
N PRO A 44 -30.88 18.82 -68.36
CA PRO A 44 -31.11 17.37 -68.44
C PRO A 44 -29.78 16.65 -68.73
N CYS A 45 -29.39 15.69 -67.90
CA CYS A 45 -28.25 14.83 -68.19
C CYS A 45 -28.58 13.97 -69.42
N PRO A 46 -27.71 13.88 -70.44
CA PRO A 46 -27.80 12.82 -71.43
C PRO A 46 -27.73 11.47 -70.70
N GLY A 47 -28.66 10.57 -71.01
CA GLY A 47 -28.72 9.26 -70.38
C GLY A 47 -27.57 8.37 -70.85
N ILE A 48 -26.49 8.31 -70.06
CA ILE A 48 -25.55 7.20 -70.05
C ILE A 48 -25.37 6.77 -68.60
N ASP A 49 -25.71 5.52 -68.33
CA ASP A 49 -25.66 4.92 -67.00
C ASP A 49 -24.21 4.56 -66.64
N CYS A 50 -23.47 5.53 -66.13
CA CYS A 50 -22.08 5.35 -65.68
C CYS A 50 -21.99 5.21 -64.15
N SER A 51 -22.72 4.24 -63.58
CA SER A 51 -22.48 3.77 -62.21
C SER A 51 -21.27 2.83 -62.09
N TYR A 52 -20.54 2.61 -63.18
CA TYR A 52 -19.31 1.81 -63.23
C TYR A 52 -18.19 2.63 -63.89
N CYS A 53 -17.19 2.99 -63.09
CA CYS A 53 -15.84 3.18 -63.64
C CYS A 53 -15.32 1.78 -63.95
N ILE A 54 -15.26 1.41 -65.23
CA ILE A 54 -14.46 0.26 -65.67
C ILE A 54 -13.01 0.70 -65.51
N CYS A 55 -12.40 0.29 -64.40
CA CYS A 55 -10.96 0.23 -64.29
C CYS A 55 -10.49 -1.06 -64.98
N ASP A 56 -9.28 -1.07 -65.53
CA ASP A 56 -8.57 -2.33 -65.73
C ASP A 56 -8.26 -2.88 -64.33
N GLY A 57 -8.96 -3.95 -63.95
CA GLY A 57 -8.98 -4.46 -62.60
C GLY A 57 -7.63 -5.03 -62.20
N GLN A 58 -6.88 -4.30 -61.37
CA GLN A 58 -5.57 -4.74 -60.90
C GLN A 58 -5.70 -5.77 -59.78
N THR A 59 -4.81 -6.75 -59.79
CA THR A 59 -4.71 -7.76 -58.72
C THR A 59 -3.92 -7.18 -57.55
N LEU A 60 -4.51 -7.24 -56.35
CA LEU A 60 -3.83 -6.94 -55.10
C LEU A 60 -3.40 -8.23 -54.40
N HIS A 61 -2.09 -8.39 -54.25
CA HIS A 61 -1.48 -9.39 -53.40
C HIS A 61 -1.12 -8.78 -52.03
N GLY A 62 -1.09 -9.62 -51.00
CA GLY A 62 -0.54 -9.18 -49.74
C GLY A 62 -0.27 -10.29 -48.73
N GLU A 63 0.46 -9.91 -47.69
CA GLU A 63 0.92 -10.78 -46.63
C GLU A 63 0.63 -10.17 -45.27
N VAL A 64 0.22 -11.01 -44.31
CA VAL A 64 -0.15 -10.59 -42.96
C VAL A 64 0.63 -11.42 -41.95
N PHE A 65 1.54 -10.75 -41.25
CA PHE A 65 2.35 -11.32 -40.18
C PHE A 65 2.01 -10.67 -38.84
N SER A 66 2.35 -11.35 -37.76
CA SER A 66 2.42 -10.75 -36.42
C SER A 66 3.70 -9.91 -36.26
N VAL A 67 3.85 -9.25 -35.11
CA VAL A 67 5.11 -8.58 -34.73
C VAL A 67 6.30 -9.55 -34.55
N THR A 68 6.04 -10.84 -34.29
CA THR A 68 7.04 -11.92 -34.19
C THR A 68 7.20 -12.69 -35.50
N GLY A 69 6.83 -12.11 -36.64
CA GLY A 69 7.00 -12.74 -37.96
C GLY A 69 6.08 -13.93 -38.26
N VAL A 70 5.34 -14.46 -37.26
CA VAL A 70 4.37 -15.55 -37.44
C VAL A 70 3.29 -15.14 -38.45
N PRO A 71 3.02 -15.91 -39.51
CA PRO A 71 1.92 -15.65 -40.44
C PRO A 71 0.56 -15.70 -39.74
N VAL A 72 -0.35 -14.79 -40.09
CA VAL A 72 -1.67 -14.70 -39.43
C VAL A 72 -2.77 -15.25 -40.35
N PRO A 73 -3.26 -16.49 -40.14
CA PRO A 73 -4.31 -17.09 -40.95
C PRO A 73 -5.71 -16.60 -40.59
N ASN A 74 -6.62 -16.68 -41.56
CA ASN A 74 -8.03 -16.28 -41.44
C ASN A 74 -8.21 -14.83 -40.93
N ALA A 75 -7.33 -13.91 -41.31
CA ALA A 75 -7.51 -12.48 -41.15
C ALA A 75 -8.41 -11.95 -42.27
N THR A 76 -9.40 -11.14 -41.91
CA THR A 76 -10.33 -10.51 -42.86
C THR A 76 -9.68 -9.30 -43.52
N VAL A 77 -9.82 -9.19 -44.84
CA VAL A 77 -9.29 -8.08 -45.64
C VAL A 77 -10.44 -7.34 -46.30
N ALA A 78 -10.52 -6.01 -46.12
CA ALA A 78 -11.58 -5.15 -46.65
C ALA A 78 -11.03 -3.81 -47.13
N LEU A 79 -11.74 -3.12 -48.02
CA LEU A 79 -11.40 -1.74 -48.39
C LEU A 79 -11.83 -0.76 -47.29
N ALA A 80 -11.01 0.26 -47.01
CA ALA A 80 -11.31 1.26 -45.98
C ALA A 80 -12.62 2.04 -46.26
N SER A 81 -12.95 2.28 -47.53
CA SER A 81 -14.22 2.89 -47.97
C SER A 81 -15.44 2.00 -47.72
N GLN A 82 -15.26 0.68 -47.67
CA GLN A 82 -16.31 -0.33 -47.51
C GLN A 82 -15.93 -1.32 -46.40
N ALA A 83 -15.45 -0.82 -45.25
CA ALA A 83 -14.79 -1.65 -44.24
C ALA A 83 -15.68 -2.69 -43.53
N LYS A 84 -16.95 -2.84 -43.94
CA LYS A 84 -17.87 -3.93 -43.53
C LYS A 84 -17.95 -5.07 -44.55
N VAL A 85 -17.48 -4.87 -45.78
CA VAL A 85 -17.50 -5.86 -46.87
C VAL A 85 -16.14 -6.56 -46.90
N VAL A 86 -16.10 -7.81 -46.46
CA VAL A 86 -14.91 -8.66 -46.56
C VAL A 86 -14.68 -8.99 -48.05
N ARG A 87 -13.44 -8.84 -48.50
CA ARG A 87 -13.01 -9.08 -49.90
C ARG A 87 -12.11 -10.30 -50.03
N ALA A 88 -11.30 -10.60 -49.00
CA ALA A 88 -10.50 -11.81 -48.92
C ALA A 88 -10.26 -12.24 -47.46
N HIS A 89 -9.81 -13.47 -47.30
CA HIS A 89 -9.25 -14.02 -46.07
C HIS A 89 -7.79 -14.45 -46.32
N THR A 90 -6.94 -14.38 -45.30
CA THR A 90 -5.57 -14.91 -45.38
C THR A 90 -5.50 -16.42 -45.21
N ASP A 91 -4.59 -17.05 -45.94
CA ASP A 91 -4.31 -18.49 -45.87
C ASP A 91 -3.38 -18.87 -44.69
N ALA A 92 -2.97 -20.14 -44.63
CA ALA A 92 -2.06 -20.66 -43.62
C ALA A 92 -0.66 -20.00 -43.61
N LYS A 93 -0.25 -19.37 -44.72
CA LYS A 93 0.99 -18.60 -44.87
C LYS A 93 0.78 -17.09 -44.71
N GLY A 94 -0.40 -16.67 -44.24
CA GLY A 94 -0.76 -15.26 -44.07
C GLY A 94 -0.95 -14.50 -45.38
N GLN A 95 -0.96 -15.19 -46.53
CA GLN A 95 -1.08 -14.62 -47.86
C GLN A 95 -2.54 -14.41 -48.25
N PHE A 96 -2.83 -13.35 -49.01
CA PHE A 96 -4.14 -13.09 -49.59
C PHE A 96 -4.03 -12.48 -51.00
N LYS A 97 -5.10 -12.64 -51.78
CA LYS A 97 -5.27 -12.09 -53.13
C LYS A 97 -6.65 -11.45 -53.23
N ILE A 98 -6.75 -10.26 -53.82
CA ILE A 98 -8.01 -9.61 -54.19
C ILE A 98 -7.93 -9.27 -55.67
N ASP A 99 -8.80 -9.89 -56.44
CA ASP A 99 -8.93 -9.68 -57.88
C ASP A 99 -9.85 -8.48 -58.20
N GLU A 100 -9.71 -7.93 -59.41
CA GLU A 100 -10.55 -6.86 -59.97
C GLU A 100 -10.60 -5.56 -59.12
N LEU A 101 -9.46 -5.13 -58.58
CA LEU A 101 -9.42 -3.95 -57.70
C LEU A 101 -9.24 -2.63 -58.46
N CYS A 102 -10.27 -1.78 -58.47
CA CYS A 102 -10.12 -0.39 -58.92
C CYS A 102 -9.34 0.44 -57.88
N THR A 103 -8.10 0.79 -58.22
CA THR A 103 -7.22 1.59 -57.37
C THR A 103 -7.30 3.10 -57.63
N SER A 104 -7.07 3.84 -56.55
CA SER A 104 -6.87 5.27 -56.49
C SER A 104 -5.62 5.51 -55.62
N PRO A 105 -4.87 6.61 -55.76
CA PRO A 105 -3.80 6.97 -54.82
C PRO A 105 -4.28 7.13 -53.35
N GLN A 106 -5.58 7.12 -53.10
CA GLN A 106 -6.19 7.11 -51.76
C GLN A 106 -6.74 5.73 -51.34
N THR A 107 -6.59 4.68 -52.15
CA THR A 107 -7.05 3.33 -51.80
C THR A 107 -6.27 2.79 -50.60
N ARG A 108 -7.01 2.46 -49.54
CA ARG A 108 -6.48 1.86 -48.31
C ARG A 108 -7.20 0.57 -48.00
N VAL A 109 -6.46 -0.39 -47.48
CA VAL A 109 -6.94 -1.72 -47.10
C VAL A 109 -6.93 -1.80 -45.57
N VAL A 110 -8.05 -2.26 -45.01
CA VAL A 110 -8.23 -2.55 -43.58
C VAL A 110 -8.13 -4.06 -43.40
N ILE A 111 -7.20 -4.49 -42.55
CA ILE A 111 -7.04 -5.89 -42.18
C ILE A 111 -7.45 -6.05 -40.73
N ARG A 112 -8.33 -7.01 -40.43
CA ARG A 112 -8.79 -7.31 -39.07
C ARG A 112 -8.71 -8.81 -38.77
N LYS A 113 -8.27 -9.12 -37.55
CA LYS A 113 -8.26 -10.46 -36.96
C LYS A 113 -8.58 -10.33 -35.48
N ASP A 114 -9.31 -11.29 -34.92
CA ASP A 114 -9.58 -11.34 -33.48
C ASP A 114 -8.27 -11.42 -32.68
N LYS A 115 -8.24 -10.78 -31.51
CA LYS A 115 -7.02 -10.54 -30.69
C LYS A 115 -5.91 -9.71 -31.35
N PHE A 116 -6.15 -9.08 -32.50
CA PHE A 116 -5.20 -8.16 -33.13
C PHE A 116 -5.81 -6.77 -33.35
N ALA A 117 -4.99 -5.72 -33.18
CA ALA A 117 -5.40 -4.36 -33.50
C ALA A 117 -5.59 -4.23 -35.03
N PRO A 118 -6.71 -3.65 -35.50
CA PRO A 118 -6.97 -3.53 -36.92
C PRO A 118 -6.01 -2.51 -37.55
N VAL A 119 -5.36 -2.89 -38.65
CA VAL A 119 -4.37 -2.05 -39.34
C VAL A 119 -4.95 -1.56 -40.67
N THR A 120 -4.76 -0.28 -40.97
CA THR A 120 -5.23 0.34 -42.23
C THR A 120 -4.04 0.85 -43.03
N LEU A 121 -3.69 0.16 -44.11
CA LEU A 121 -2.49 0.42 -44.92
C LEU A 121 -2.84 1.02 -46.29
N PRO A 122 -2.01 1.90 -46.86
CA PRO A 122 -2.07 2.21 -48.28
C PRO A 122 -1.62 1.00 -49.12
N VAL A 123 -2.08 0.94 -50.36
CA VAL A 123 -1.59 -0.02 -51.37
C VAL A 123 -0.38 0.57 -52.09
N PHE A 124 0.63 -0.24 -52.39
CA PHE A 124 1.80 0.15 -53.18
C PHE A 124 1.82 -0.61 -54.51
N ASN A 125 2.31 0.00 -55.59
CA ASN A 125 2.58 -0.70 -56.84
C ASN A 125 4.02 -1.24 -56.81
N ASN A 126 4.21 -2.52 -57.11
CA ASN A 126 5.53 -3.09 -57.35
C ASN A 126 6.00 -2.74 -58.78
N SER A 127 7.26 -2.98 -59.12
CA SER A 127 7.81 -2.66 -60.45
C SER A 127 7.32 -3.58 -61.60
N THR A 128 6.23 -4.31 -61.39
CA THR A 128 5.72 -5.43 -62.21
C THR A 128 4.22 -5.35 -62.50
N ASP A 129 3.60 -4.17 -62.33
CA ASP A 129 2.15 -3.91 -62.41
C ASP A 129 1.27 -4.70 -61.41
N GLU A 130 1.88 -5.39 -60.45
CA GLU A 130 1.21 -6.03 -59.32
C GLU A 130 1.13 -5.09 -58.11
N LEU A 131 -0.07 -4.96 -57.54
CA LEU A 131 -0.28 -4.22 -56.31
C LEU A 131 0.10 -5.09 -55.11
N TRP A 132 0.82 -4.52 -54.14
CA TRP A 132 1.27 -5.23 -52.94
C TRP A 132 0.93 -4.50 -51.64
N VAL A 133 0.55 -5.26 -50.61
CA VAL A 133 0.41 -4.82 -49.22
C VAL A 133 1.07 -5.83 -48.27
N ARG A 134 2.08 -5.40 -47.51
CA ARG A 134 2.60 -6.17 -46.37
C ARG A 134 2.11 -5.58 -45.05
N ALA A 135 1.43 -6.39 -44.25
CA ALA A 135 0.83 -5.98 -42.99
C ALA A 135 1.50 -6.67 -41.80
N ILE A 136 1.74 -5.90 -40.74
CA ILE A 136 2.20 -6.39 -39.45
C ILE A 136 1.11 -6.08 -38.44
N LEU A 137 0.39 -7.11 -37.99
CA LEU A 137 -0.63 -7.00 -36.97
C LEU A 137 0.00 -7.05 -35.57
N ARG A 138 -0.37 -6.08 -34.74
CA ARG A 138 -0.02 -6.06 -33.32
C ARG A 138 -1.13 -6.71 -32.51
N SER A 139 -0.80 -7.38 -31.42
CA SER A 139 -1.81 -7.86 -30.46
C SER A 139 -2.72 -6.71 -30.03
N SER A 140 -4.00 -7.02 -29.84
CA SER A 140 -4.97 -6.06 -29.34
C SER A 140 -4.86 -5.95 -27.82
N GLU A 141 -4.80 -4.74 -27.29
CA GLU A 141 -4.70 -4.47 -25.85
C GLU A 141 -5.93 -3.67 -25.42
N LYS A 142 -6.46 -3.96 -24.22
CA LYS A 142 -7.48 -3.11 -23.60
C LYS A 142 -6.91 -1.72 -23.32
N PRO A 143 -7.73 -0.66 -23.40
CA PRO A 143 -7.24 0.68 -23.12
C PRO A 143 -6.95 0.85 -21.62
N TYR A 144 -5.90 1.59 -21.29
CA TYR A 144 -5.56 1.98 -19.93
C TYR A 144 -5.30 3.49 -19.83
N ILE A 145 -5.44 4.04 -18.63
CA ILE A 145 -5.18 5.46 -18.38
C ILE A 145 -3.69 5.65 -18.14
N GLU A 146 -3.05 6.46 -18.98
CA GLU A 146 -1.65 6.91 -18.80
C GLU A 146 -1.60 8.17 -17.93
N LYS A 147 -2.60 9.05 -18.06
CA LYS A 147 -2.70 10.29 -17.30
C LYS A 147 -4.09 10.48 -16.72
N HIS A 148 -4.13 10.52 -15.39
CA HIS A 148 -5.32 10.80 -14.60
C HIS A 148 -5.53 12.32 -14.43
N PRO A 149 -6.78 12.79 -14.22
CA PRO A 149 -7.02 14.15 -13.81
C PRO A 149 -6.53 14.40 -12.37
N GLU A 150 -6.13 15.63 -12.08
CA GLU A 150 -5.57 16.04 -10.77
C GLU A 150 -6.53 16.95 -10.01
N ASP A 151 -6.53 16.89 -8.68
CA ASP A 151 -7.42 17.72 -7.85
C ASP A 151 -7.01 19.20 -7.90
N LYS A 152 -7.96 20.09 -8.24
CA LYS A 152 -7.72 21.53 -8.42
C LYS A 152 -8.59 22.38 -7.51
N VAL A 153 -8.04 23.51 -7.10
CA VAL A 153 -8.73 24.51 -6.30
C VAL A 153 -8.63 25.87 -7.00
N ARG A 154 -9.74 26.59 -7.09
CA ARG A 154 -9.87 27.85 -7.83
C ARG A 154 -10.83 28.81 -7.11
N TYR A 155 -10.74 30.09 -7.45
CA TYR A 155 -11.80 31.07 -7.17
C TYR A 155 -12.82 31.13 -8.31
N GLU A 156 -14.00 31.61 -7.99
CA GLU A 156 -15.05 31.98 -8.93
C GLU A 156 -14.55 32.94 -10.03
N GLY A 157 -14.97 32.69 -11.27
CA GLY A 157 -14.52 33.40 -12.48
C GLY A 157 -13.19 32.93 -13.06
N GLN A 158 -12.39 32.13 -12.34
CA GLN A 158 -11.15 31.54 -12.86
C GLN A 158 -11.43 30.42 -13.89
N ARG A 159 -10.35 29.76 -14.33
CA ARG A 159 -10.38 28.63 -15.27
C ARG A 159 -9.69 27.40 -14.68
N ALA A 160 -10.10 26.23 -15.14
CA ALA A 160 -9.44 24.96 -14.84
C ALA A 160 -9.42 24.05 -16.08
N THR A 161 -8.27 23.41 -16.31
CA THR A 161 -8.12 22.30 -17.26
C THR A 161 -7.99 21.01 -16.47
N LEU A 162 -8.85 20.03 -16.73
CA LEU A 162 -8.70 18.65 -16.26
C LEU A 162 -8.32 17.80 -17.48
N CYS A 163 -7.20 17.08 -17.40
CA CYS A 163 -6.67 16.30 -18.51
C CYS A 163 -6.84 14.80 -18.26
N CYS A 164 -7.15 14.05 -19.31
CA CYS A 164 -7.25 12.60 -19.27
C CYS A 164 -6.63 12.01 -20.54
N ARG A 165 -5.59 11.18 -20.39
CA ARG A 165 -4.94 10.52 -21.54
C ARG A 165 -4.98 9.01 -21.37
N ALA A 166 -5.53 8.33 -22.36
CA ALA A 166 -5.60 6.89 -22.42
C ALA A 166 -4.80 6.33 -23.61
N THR A 167 -4.15 5.19 -23.38
CA THR A 167 -3.36 4.44 -24.35
C THR A 167 -3.95 3.05 -24.54
N GLY A 168 -3.57 2.37 -25.62
CA GLY A 168 -4.06 1.03 -25.97
C GLY A 168 -3.78 0.69 -27.43
N SER A 169 -4.07 -0.55 -27.81
CA SER A 169 -3.85 -1.10 -29.15
C SER A 169 -5.16 -1.71 -29.67
N PRO A 170 -5.97 -1.01 -30.49
CA PRO A 170 -5.77 0.36 -31.01
C PRO A 170 -6.02 1.44 -29.95
N LYS A 171 -5.51 2.65 -30.21
CA LYS A 171 -5.72 3.82 -29.34
C LYS A 171 -7.22 4.15 -29.19
N PRO A 172 -7.68 4.59 -28.00
CA PRO A 172 -9.03 5.10 -27.81
C PRO A 172 -9.40 6.23 -28.77
N ASP A 173 -10.61 6.18 -29.33
CA ASP A 173 -11.16 7.15 -30.28
C ASP A 173 -12.26 8.03 -29.66
N LYS A 174 -12.74 7.69 -28.45
CA LYS A 174 -13.85 8.38 -27.77
C LYS A 174 -13.54 8.60 -26.29
N TYR A 175 -13.69 9.85 -25.87
CA TYR A 175 -13.65 10.26 -24.47
C TYR A 175 -15.02 10.79 -24.03
N TYR A 176 -15.39 10.49 -22.78
CA TYR A 176 -16.60 10.96 -22.11
C TYR A 176 -16.21 11.51 -20.73
N TRP A 177 -16.70 12.69 -20.36
CA TRP A 177 -16.43 13.29 -19.05
C TRP A 177 -17.67 13.30 -18.17
N TYR A 178 -17.50 12.97 -16.89
CA TYR A 178 -18.57 12.89 -15.91
C TYR A 178 -18.32 13.90 -14.77
N HIS A 179 -19.38 14.53 -14.29
CA HIS A 179 -19.39 15.38 -13.08
C HIS A 179 -20.37 14.79 -12.07
N ASN A 180 -19.90 14.46 -10.86
CA ASN A 180 -20.67 13.79 -9.81
C ASN A 180 -21.45 12.55 -10.31
N GLY A 181 -20.86 11.79 -11.24
CA GLY A 181 -21.49 10.61 -11.88
C GLY A 181 -22.40 10.91 -13.08
N THR A 182 -22.71 12.17 -13.37
CA THR A 182 -23.55 12.57 -14.52
C THR A 182 -22.69 12.88 -15.76
N LEU A 183 -23.11 12.41 -16.94
CA LEU A 183 -22.38 12.63 -18.20
C LEU A 183 -22.51 14.09 -18.65
N LEU A 184 -21.37 14.77 -18.87
CA LEU A 184 -21.33 16.13 -19.41
C LEU A 184 -21.68 16.16 -20.91
N ASN A 185 -22.35 17.22 -21.36
CA ASN A 185 -22.73 17.35 -22.76
C ASN A 185 -21.53 17.80 -23.63
N ARG A 186 -21.00 16.89 -24.46
CA ARG A 186 -19.87 17.15 -25.37
C ARG A 186 -20.06 18.37 -26.29
N THR A 187 -21.29 18.70 -26.71
CA THR A 187 -21.53 19.87 -27.59
C THR A 187 -21.39 21.21 -26.86
N MET A 188 -21.74 21.24 -25.57
CA MET A 188 -21.67 22.42 -24.71
C MET A 188 -20.24 22.67 -24.23
N TYR A 189 -19.57 21.63 -23.73
CA TYR A 189 -18.24 21.73 -23.13
C TYR A 189 -17.09 21.55 -24.13
N LYS A 190 -17.35 20.99 -25.32
CA LYS A 190 -16.38 20.75 -26.40
C LYS A 190 -15.11 20.02 -25.96
N TYR A 191 -15.28 19.08 -25.02
CA TYR A 191 -14.19 18.26 -24.51
C TYR A 191 -13.81 17.13 -25.47
N ASP A 192 -12.59 16.62 -25.27
CA ASP A 192 -12.13 15.33 -25.79
C ASP A 192 -11.27 14.64 -24.71
N GLU A 193 -9.97 14.44 -24.95
CA GLU A 193 -9.01 14.04 -23.90
C GLU A 193 -8.99 15.05 -22.73
N ASP A 194 -9.04 16.36 -23.02
CA ASP A 194 -9.05 17.43 -22.03
C ASP A 194 -10.44 18.08 -21.87
N LEU A 195 -10.78 18.41 -20.62
CA LEU A 195 -11.95 19.19 -20.23
C LEU A 195 -11.52 20.57 -19.73
N ILE A 196 -11.89 21.62 -20.46
CA ILE A 196 -11.58 23.02 -20.13
C ILE A 196 -12.84 23.70 -19.57
N LEU A 197 -12.82 24.01 -18.28
CA LEU A 197 -13.84 24.78 -17.59
C LEU A 197 -13.43 26.26 -17.55
N ARG A 198 -14.35 27.16 -17.93
CA ARG A 198 -14.14 28.61 -18.01
C ARG A 198 -15.23 29.34 -17.24
N ASP A 199 -14.87 30.46 -16.61
CA ASP A 199 -15.80 31.27 -15.81
C ASP A 199 -16.41 30.41 -14.69
N LEU A 200 -15.52 29.83 -13.86
CA LEU A 200 -15.87 28.82 -12.87
C LEU A 200 -16.88 29.37 -11.87
N LYS A 201 -17.90 28.55 -11.56
CA LYS A 201 -18.92 28.87 -10.55
C LYS A 201 -18.88 27.88 -9.38
N PRO A 202 -19.33 28.27 -8.17
CA PRO A 202 -19.36 27.37 -7.01
C PRO A 202 -20.07 26.03 -7.27
N GLU A 203 -21.14 26.02 -8.08
CA GLU A 203 -21.94 24.82 -8.39
C GLU A 203 -21.19 23.81 -9.28
N GLN A 204 -20.09 24.21 -9.92
CA GLN A 204 -19.23 23.31 -10.69
C GLN A 204 -18.23 22.56 -9.81
N SER A 205 -18.20 22.82 -8.50
CA SER A 205 -17.43 22.01 -7.55
C SER A 205 -17.92 20.56 -7.53
N GLY A 206 -17.03 19.61 -7.24
CA GLY A 206 -17.37 18.19 -7.18
C GLY A 206 -16.33 17.28 -7.81
N GLN A 207 -16.72 16.04 -8.07
CA GLN A 207 -15.85 15.00 -8.60
C GLN A 207 -15.97 14.91 -10.13
N TYR A 208 -14.84 14.85 -10.80
CA TYR A 208 -14.73 14.70 -12.24
C TYR A 208 -13.89 13.49 -12.61
N HIS A 209 -14.36 12.68 -13.56
CA HIS A 209 -13.57 11.59 -14.16
C HIS A 209 -13.87 11.48 -15.66
N CYS A 210 -12.94 10.89 -16.40
CA CYS A 210 -13.15 10.53 -17.80
C CYS A 210 -13.42 9.03 -17.95
N LYS A 211 -14.05 8.67 -19.07
CA LYS A 211 -14.10 7.31 -19.61
C LYS A 211 -13.57 7.34 -21.04
N ALA A 212 -12.49 6.61 -21.30
CA ALA A 212 -11.96 6.40 -22.64
C ALA A 212 -12.50 5.08 -23.20
N THR A 213 -12.78 5.02 -24.50
CA THR A 213 -13.31 3.83 -25.20
C THR A 213 -12.53 3.58 -26.49
N SER A 214 -12.24 2.30 -26.77
CA SER A 214 -11.64 1.80 -28.00
C SER A 214 -12.49 0.66 -28.58
N LEU A 215 -12.01 0.02 -29.66
CA LEU A 215 -12.62 -1.22 -30.17
C LEU A 215 -12.46 -2.43 -29.22
N THR A 216 -11.47 -2.39 -28.32
CA THR A 216 -11.07 -3.51 -27.44
C THR A 216 -11.68 -3.43 -26.03
N GLY A 217 -12.32 -2.32 -25.68
CA GLY A 217 -12.98 -2.13 -24.39
C GLY A 217 -13.09 -0.66 -24.02
N SER A 218 -13.32 -0.40 -22.73
CA SER A 218 -13.27 0.95 -22.18
C SER A 218 -12.56 0.97 -20.83
N ILE A 219 -12.18 2.15 -20.36
CA ILE A 219 -11.51 2.36 -19.08
C ILE A 219 -11.93 3.71 -18.49
N LYS A 220 -12.14 3.77 -17.18
CA LYS A 220 -12.40 5.01 -16.44
C LYS A 220 -11.12 5.51 -15.76
N SER A 221 -10.93 6.83 -15.68
CA SER A 221 -9.94 7.40 -14.79
C SER A 221 -10.41 7.36 -13.34
N THR A 222 -9.44 7.45 -12.44
CA THR A 222 -9.69 7.89 -11.06
C THR A 222 -10.31 9.29 -11.09
N SER A 223 -11.06 9.62 -10.03
CA SER A 223 -11.76 10.90 -9.93
C SER A 223 -10.86 11.99 -9.34
N ALA A 224 -10.90 13.17 -9.94
CA ALA A 224 -10.32 14.39 -9.41
C ALA A 224 -11.40 15.27 -8.76
N VAL A 225 -11.06 15.94 -7.65
CA VAL A 225 -11.93 16.91 -6.99
C VAL A 225 -11.61 18.31 -7.48
N LEU A 226 -12.62 19.03 -7.96
CA LEU A 226 -12.57 20.47 -8.22
C LEU A 226 -13.30 21.21 -7.10
N THR A 227 -12.62 22.16 -6.47
CA THR A 227 -13.20 23.04 -5.43
C THR A 227 -13.16 24.50 -5.90
N VAL A 228 -14.32 25.15 -5.96
CA VAL A 228 -14.45 26.55 -6.38
C VAL A 228 -14.91 27.42 -5.20
N PHE A 229 -14.06 28.34 -4.76
CA PHE A 229 -14.38 29.31 -3.70
C PHE A 229 -15.02 30.57 -4.28
N ALA A 230 -16.08 31.08 -3.64
CA ALA A 230 -16.71 32.34 -4.04
C ALA A 230 -15.74 33.52 -3.88
N LYS A 231 -15.83 34.52 -4.78
CA LYS A 231 -14.86 35.62 -4.82
C LYS A 231 -14.89 36.44 -3.53
N GLY A 232 -13.73 36.58 -2.88
CA GLY A 232 -13.57 37.30 -1.61
C GLY A 232 -13.77 36.46 -0.35
N THR A 233 -14.11 35.17 -0.47
CA THR A 233 -14.11 34.24 0.67
C THR A 233 -12.69 33.75 0.98
N PRO A 234 -12.26 33.65 2.26
CA PRO A 234 -10.94 33.12 2.59
C PRO A 234 -10.91 31.60 2.43
N ALA A 235 -10.07 31.10 1.53
CA ALA A 235 -9.93 29.66 1.28
C ALA A 235 -9.26 28.86 2.43
N CYS A 236 -8.62 29.57 3.37
CA CYS A 236 -8.06 29.01 4.59
C CYS A 236 -8.73 29.66 5.79
N ASN A 237 -9.13 28.88 6.79
CA ASN A 237 -9.48 29.43 8.09
C ASN A 237 -8.22 30.04 8.73
N SER A 238 -8.31 31.28 9.23
CA SER A 238 -7.19 31.95 9.90
C SER A 238 -7.01 31.48 11.35
N THR A 239 -8.07 30.97 11.99
CA THR A 239 -7.99 30.41 13.35
C THR A 239 -7.45 28.98 13.31
N PRO A 240 -6.43 28.62 14.11
CA PRO A 240 -5.90 27.27 14.15
C PRO A 240 -6.86 26.28 14.83
N ASP A 241 -6.92 25.07 14.28
CA ASP A 241 -7.61 23.91 14.85
C ASP A 241 -6.94 23.44 16.15
N THR A 242 -7.69 22.73 17.00
CA THR A 242 -7.17 22.18 18.25
C THR A 242 -6.18 21.06 18.01
N HIS A 243 -4.94 21.22 18.46
CA HIS A 243 -3.91 20.18 18.42
C HIS A 243 -3.31 19.95 19.80
N LEU A 244 -3.72 18.84 20.44
CA LEU A 244 -3.34 18.49 21.81
C LEU A 244 -2.03 17.70 21.84
N ILE A 245 -0.97 18.34 22.35
CA ILE A 245 0.29 17.65 22.65
C ILE A 245 0.25 17.05 24.07
N LYS A 246 0.86 15.88 24.26
CA LYS A 246 0.99 15.21 25.56
C LYS A 246 2.11 15.89 26.38
N LEU A 247 1.87 16.16 27.66
CA LEU A 247 2.87 16.64 28.60
C LEU A 247 3.55 15.47 29.33
N PRO A 248 4.74 15.67 29.96
CA PRO A 248 5.36 14.63 30.77
C PRO A 248 4.42 14.15 31.88
N LEU A 249 4.53 12.88 32.29
CA LEU A 249 3.63 12.29 33.31
C LEU A 249 3.60 13.05 34.64
N ASP A 250 4.67 13.77 34.95
CA ASP A 250 4.89 14.62 36.12
C ASP A 250 4.44 16.09 35.93
N CYS A 251 4.00 16.48 34.73
CA CYS A 251 3.53 17.82 34.40
C CYS A 251 2.02 17.85 34.16
N LYS A 252 1.32 18.76 34.86
CA LYS A 252 -0.08 19.12 34.60
C LYS A 252 -0.18 20.59 34.23
N GLN A 253 -1.16 20.95 33.39
CA GLN A 253 -1.45 22.35 33.12
C GLN A 253 -2.05 23.04 34.36
N PRO A 254 -1.48 24.19 34.81
CA PRO A 254 -2.05 24.94 35.92
C PRO A 254 -3.43 25.49 35.54
N GLY A 255 -4.43 25.25 36.39
CA GLY A 255 -5.82 25.67 36.22
C GLY A 255 -6.77 24.62 35.64
N THR A 256 -6.29 23.58 34.95
CA THR A 256 -7.16 22.56 34.33
C THR A 256 -6.84 21.12 34.70
N GLU A 257 -5.78 20.85 35.50
CA GLU A 257 -5.30 19.48 35.85
C GLU A 257 -4.92 18.59 34.65
N SER A 258 -5.07 19.09 33.41
CA SER A 258 -4.88 18.35 32.16
C SER A 258 -3.42 17.91 31.96
N LYS A 259 -3.25 16.70 31.40
CA LYS A 259 -1.97 16.17 30.89
C LYS A 259 -1.71 16.52 29.43
N PHE A 260 -2.58 17.31 28.81
CA PHE A 260 -2.50 17.74 27.41
C PHE A 260 -2.54 19.26 27.31
N TYR A 261 -1.81 19.81 26.34
CA TYR A 261 -1.75 21.24 26.05
C TYR A 261 -2.10 21.50 24.58
N ASN A 262 -2.96 22.48 24.30
CA ASN A 262 -3.31 22.84 22.92
C ASN A 262 -2.23 23.74 22.32
N ALA A 263 -1.51 23.23 21.32
CA ALA A 263 -0.48 23.97 20.59
C ALA A 263 -0.99 24.59 19.26
N GLY A 264 -2.24 24.31 18.88
CA GLY A 264 -2.82 24.75 17.61
C GLY A 264 -2.22 24.06 16.38
N ARG A 265 -3.02 23.94 15.31
CA ARG A 265 -2.57 23.47 13.99
C ARG A 265 -3.33 24.19 12.89
N CYS A 266 -2.69 24.40 11.74
CA CYS A 266 -3.41 24.84 10.55
C CYS A 266 -3.90 23.63 9.75
N PRO A 267 -5.13 23.68 9.19
CA PRO A 267 -5.58 22.64 8.26
C PRO A 267 -4.69 22.65 7.02
N HIS A 268 -4.46 21.48 6.42
CA HIS A 268 -3.64 21.34 5.22
C HIS A 268 -4.48 21.11 3.96
N ASN A 269 -5.56 21.86 3.81
CA ASN A 269 -6.38 21.84 2.59
C ASN A 269 -5.70 22.63 1.46
N LYS A 270 -5.83 22.16 0.22
CA LYS A 270 -5.44 22.93 -0.98
C LYS A 270 -6.22 24.26 -1.03
N CYS A 271 -5.56 25.34 -1.41
CA CYS A 271 -6.16 26.67 -1.59
C CYS A 271 -5.89 27.20 -3.03
N PRO A 272 -6.69 28.15 -3.56
CA PRO A 272 -6.57 28.60 -4.95
C PRO A 272 -5.23 29.24 -5.32
N GLY A 273 -4.53 29.83 -4.35
CA GLY A 273 -3.31 30.59 -4.57
C GLY A 273 -3.45 31.70 -5.62
N SER A 274 -2.37 31.94 -6.37
CA SER A 274 -2.31 32.90 -7.47
C SER A 274 -2.30 32.18 -8.83
N LEU A 275 -3.37 31.44 -9.14
CA LEU A 275 -3.47 30.55 -10.31
C LEU A 275 -4.49 31.00 -11.38
N ASP A 276 -4.84 32.30 -11.45
CA ASP A 276 -5.92 32.85 -12.31
C ASP A 276 -5.89 32.43 -13.79
N PHE A 277 -4.71 32.09 -14.32
CA PHE A 277 -4.50 31.77 -15.75
C PHE A 277 -3.76 30.46 -16.02
N ASP A 278 -3.54 29.59 -15.02
CA ASP A 278 -2.82 28.33 -15.27
C ASP A 278 -3.70 27.30 -16.01
N MET A 279 -3.41 27.13 -17.30
CA MET A 279 -4.09 26.22 -18.22
C MET A 279 -3.45 24.83 -18.28
N ARG A 280 -2.34 24.59 -17.57
CA ARG A 280 -1.64 23.29 -17.58
C ARG A 280 -2.49 22.21 -16.89
N CYS A 281 -2.27 20.95 -17.29
CA CYS A 281 -2.88 19.81 -16.63
C CYS A 281 -2.52 19.72 -15.15
N ARG A 282 -1.23 19.82 -14.84
CA ARG A 282 -0.70 19.98 -13.49
C ARG A 282 -0.42 21.46 -13.24
N ASP A 283 -0.90 21.98 -12.12
CA ASP A 283 -0.68 23.38 -11.74
C ASP A 283 0.82 23.61 -11.45
N GLY A 284 1.38 24.73 -11.93
CA GLY A 284 2.82 24.98 -11.83
C GLY A 284 3.33 25.28 -10.41
N SER A 285 2.45 25.48 -9.44
CA SER A 285 2.76 25.61 -8.02
C SER A 285 1.53 25.23 -7.20
N GLY A 286 1.66 24.24 -6.32
CA GLY A 286 0.62 23.91 -5.37
C GLY A 286 0.53 24.96 -4.27
N PHE A 287 -0.69 25.34 -3.88
CA PHE A 287 -0.94 26.19 -2.71
C PHE A 287 -1.80 25.43 -1.69
N CYS A 288 -1.38 25.51 -0.43
CA CYS A 288 -1.96 24.77 0.69
C CYS A 288 -2.10 25.70 1.90
N CYS A 289 -3.13 25.47 2.71
CA CYS A 289 -3.24 26.13 4.00
C CYS A 289 -2.13 25.64 4.94
N GLY A 290 -1.57 26.58 5.71
CA GLY A 290 -0.39 26.34 6.54
C GLY A 290 -0.15 27.47 7.54
N VAL A 291 0.90 27.32 8.34
CA VAL A 291 1.23 28.26 9.42
C VAL A 291 1.72 29.59 8.85
N LYS A 292 1.04 30.68 9.22
CA LYS A 292 1.43 32.06 8.89
C LYS A 292 2.18 32.72 10.06
N GLN A 293 1.78 32.43 11.31
CA GLN A 293 2.45 32.97 12.51
C GLN A 293 2.44 31.97 13.69
N MET A 294 3.48 32.01 14.53
CA MET A 294 3.61 31.24 15.77
C MET A 294 4.11 32.10 16.94
N ASP A 295 3.57 31.83 18.14
CA ASP A 295 3.91 32.52 19.38
C ASP A 295 4.66 31.58 20.34
N ALA A 296 5.61 32.12 21.12
CA ALA A 296 6.31 31.36 22.17
C ALA A 296 5.56 31.42 23.51
N ARG A 297 5.25 30.26 24.09
CA ARG A 297 4.61 30.12 25.41
C ARG A 297 5.47 29.27 26.37
N LYS A 298 5.27 29.44 27.68
CA LYS A 298 5.99 28.71 28.74
C LYS A 298 4.99 27.99 29.64
N ILE A 299 5.05 26.65 29.65
CA ILE A 299 4.21 25.78 30.49
C ILE A 299 4.90 25.61 31.85
N LYS A 300 4.18 25.84 32.96
CA LYS A 300 4.71 25.65 34.33
C LYS A 300 4.35 24.25 34.85
N CYS A 301 5.33 23.35 34.92
CA CYS A 301 5.19 21.97 35.39
C CYS A 301 5.47 21.80 36.89
N GLY A 302 5.18 22.83 37.72
CA GLY A 302 5.53 22.85 39.14
C GLY A 302 7.04 23.01 39.41
N ARG A 303 7.84 21.95 39.20
CA ARG A 303 9.29 21.94 39.49
C ARG A 303 10.18 22.51 38.37
N TYR A 304 9.65 22.63 37.17
CA TYR A 304 10.36 23.19 36.01
C TYR A 304 9.38 23.83 35.03
N THR A 305 9.90 24.52 34.01
CA THR A 305 9.10 25.09 32.93
C THR A 305 9.51 24.52 31.58
N LEU A 306 8.52 24.26 30.71
CA LEU A 306 8.74 23.80 29.33
C LEU A 306 8.38 24.92 28.34
N PRO A 307 9.29 25.31 27.41
CA PRO A 307 8.96 26.21 26.32
C PRO A 307 8.22 25.46 25.21
N ILE A 308 7.25 26.10 24.57
CA ILE A 308 6.52 25.59 23.40
C ILE A 308 6.22 26.71 22.40
N LYS A 309 6.26 26.42 21.10
CA LYS A 309 5.72 27.28 20.04
C LYS A 309 4.28 26.85 19.74
N VAL A 310 3.37 27.82 19.69
CA VAL A 310 1.93 27.64 19.49
C VAL A 310 1.54 28.38 18.21
N VAL A 311 0.75 27.76 17.33
CA VAL A 311 0.25 28.40 16.12
C VAL A 311 -0.73 29.52 16.51
N SER A 312 -0.55 30.72 15.95
CA SER A 312 -1.41 31.89 16.22
C SER A 312 -2.23 32.33 15.01
N GLU A 313 -1.70 32.19 13.78
CA GLU A 313 -2.44 32.51 12.55
C GLU A 313 -2.13 31.50 11.43
N CYS A 314 -3.16 31.14 10.65
CA CYS A 314 -3.09 30.27 9.49
C CYS A 314 -3.37 31.04 8.18
N GLY A 315 -2.82 30.57 7.05
CA GLY A 315 -3.03 31.19 5.74
C GLY A 315 -2.60 30.32 4.57
N CYS A 316 -2.93 30.76 3.36
CA CYS A 316 -2.57 30.07 2.12
C CYS A 316 -1.07 30.30 1.80
N GLN A 317 -0.29 29.24 1.73
CA GLN A 317 1.15 29.22 1.47
C GLN A 317 1.46 28.29 0.29
N THR A 318 2.69 28.31 -0.21
CA THR A 318 3.16 27.28 -1.17
C THR A 318 3.19 25.91 -0.49
N CYS A 319 2.58 24.89 -1.09
CA CYS A 319 2.68 23.52 -0.59
C CYS A 319 4.14 23.07 -0.60
N VAL A 320 4.58 22.40 0.47
CA VAL A 320 5.80 21.59 0.42
C VAL A 320 5.42 20.27 -0.24
N GLU A 321 5.88 20.03 -1.48
CA GLU A 321 5.70 18.72 -2.12
C GLU A 321 6.72 17.71 -1.56
N PRO A 322 6.29 16.67 -0.83
CA PRO A 322 7.20 15.65 -0.34
C PRO A 322 7.60 14.70 -1.47
N LYS A 323 8.89 14.32 -1.52
CA LYS A 323 9.33 13.19 -2.35
C LYS A 323 8.83 11.90 -1.72
N ILE A 324 7.85 11.24 -2.33
CA ILE A 324 7.45 9.90 -1.91
C ILE A 324 8.52 8.90 -2.38
N LEU A 325 9.12 8.20 -1.42
CA LEU A 325 10.09 7.13 -1.67
C LEU A 325 9.46 5.79 -1.30
N VAL A 326 9.16 4.96 -2.30
CA VAL A 326 8.75 3.57 -2.09
C VAL A 326 10.01 2.77 -1.79
N ARG A 327 10.01 2.02 -0.69
CA ARG A 327 11.16 1.21 -0.30
C ARG A 327 10.73 -0.20 0.06
N GLY A 328 11.70 -1.08 0.06
CA GLY A 328 11.47 -2.45 0.47
C GLY A 328 12.71 -3.30 0.34
N ARG A 329 12.49 -4.61 0.48
CA ARG A 329 13.40 -5.66 0.06
C ARG A 329 12.67 -6.62 -0.86
N VAL A 330 13.41 -7.26 -1.76
CA VAL A 330 12.94 -8.36 -2.58
C VAL A 330 13.64 -9.62 -2.11
N VAL A 331 12.87 -10.59 -1.60
CA VAL A 331 13.38 -11.85 -1.03
C VAL A 331 12.54 -13.03 -1.53
N SER A 332 13.08 -14.23 -1.50
CA SER A 332 12.37 -15.41 -1.93
C SER A 332 11.26 -15.83 -0.96
N ALA A 333 10.20 -16.43 -1.48
CA ALA A 333 9.03 -16.86 -0.70
C ALA A 333 9.28 -18.07 0.22
N ASP A 334 10.35 -18.83 -0.03
CA ASP A 334 10.66 -20.11 0.62
C ASP A 334 11.60 -19.98 1.84
N ASN A 335 12.66 -19.17 1.72
CA ASN A 335 13.72 -19.07 2.73
C ASN A 335 14.30 -17.64 2.89
N ASP A 336 13.57 -16.62 2.45
CA ASP A 336 13.96 -15.21 2.51
C ASP A 336 15.33 -14.88 1.85
N GLU A 337 15.76 -15.66 0.84
CA GLU A 337 16.98 -15.35 0.09
C GLU A 337 16.80 -14.04 -0.71
N PRO A 338 17.68 -13.04 -0.54
CA PRO A 338 17.53 -11.77 -1.23
C PRO A 338 17.78 -11.88 -2.73
N LEU A 339 16.92 -11.26 -3.56
CA LEU A 339 17.17 -11.06 -4.98
C LEU A 339 18.29 -10.01 -5.13
N ARG A 340 19.51 -10.45 -5.42
CA ARG A 340 20.71 -9.58 -5.50
C ARG A 340 20.86 -9.00 -6.90
N PHE A 341 21.02 -7.67 -6.99
CA PHE A 341 21.25 -6.96 -8.27
C PHE A 341 20.14 -7.15 -9.34
N GLY A 342 18.95 -7.58 -8.91
CA GLY A 342 17.75 -7.69 -9.73
C GLY A 342 17.40 -6.35 -10.35
N HIS A 343 16.93 -6.36 -11.60
CA HIS A 343 16.62 -5.16 -12.36
C HIS A 343 15.18 -4.70 -12.06
N ILE A 344 14.99 -3.40 -11.87
CA ILE A 344 13.73 -2.81 -11.47
C ILE A 344 13.20 -1.93 -12.61
N TYR A 345 12.03 -2.27 -13.14
CA TYR A 345 11.37 -1.55 -14.22
C TYR A 345 10.03 -0.95 -13.78
N ILE A 346 9.71 0.23 -14.31
CA ILE A 346 8.36 0.83 -14.28
C ILE A 346 7.94 1.02 -15.73
N GLY A 347 6.91 0.29 -16.16
CA GLY A 347 6.65 0.07 -17.58
C GLY A 347 7.92 -0.43 -18.29
N LYS A 348 8.38 0.32 -19.30
CA LYS A 348 9.55 -0.03 -20.13
C LYS A 348 10.84 0.67 -19.70
N GLU A 349 10.79 1.52 -18.68
CA GLU A 349 11.96 2.26 -18.17
C GLU A 349 12.63 1.50 -17.02
N ARG A 350 13.96 1.36 -17.09
CA ARG A 350 14.77 0.77 -16.01
C ARG A 350 15.11 1.84 -14.98
N ILE A 351 14.49 1.75 -13.81
CA ILE A 351 14.58 2.74 -12.74
C ILE A 351 15.79 2.49 -11.83
N GLY A 352 16.22 1.23 -11.68
CA GLY A 352 17.35 0.88 -10.83
C GLY A 352 17.62 -0.61 -10.70
N THR A 353 18.31 -0.98 -9.63
CA THR A 353 18.63 -2.37 -9.26
C THR A 353 18.53 -2.59 -7.76
N THR A 354 18.22 -3.81 -7.33
CA THR A 354 18.25 -4.18 -5.90
C THR A 354 19.69 -4.27 -5.36
N GLY A 355 19.86 -4.01 -4.06
CA GLY A 355 21.15 -4.16 -3.37
C GLY A 355 21.49 -5.61 -3.00
N TYR A 356 22.60 -5.81 -2.28
CA TYR A 356 23.08 -7.15 -1.87
C TYR A 356 22.10 -7.90 -0.94
N GLN A 357 21.36 -7.18 -0.09
CA GLN A 357 20.27 -7.70 0.75
C GLN A 357 18.89 -7.61 0.06
N GLY A 358 18.83 -7.44 -1.26
CA GLY A 358 17.57 -7.29 -2.01
C GLY A 358 16.85 -5.95 -1.80
N GLY A 359 17.43 -5.04 -1.02
CA GLY A 359 16.86 -3.73 -0.74
C GLY A 359 16.70 -2.85 -1.98
N PHE A 360 15.60 -2.10 -2.07
CA PHE A 360 15.34 -1.15 -3.16
C PHE A 360 14.77 0.18 -2.66
N THR A 361 14.87 1.22 -3.50
CA THR A 361 14.23 2.53 -3.30
C THR A 361 13.84 3.12 -4.65
N ILE A 362 12.59 3.56 -4.77
CA ILE A 362 11.98 4.14 -5.98
C ILE A 362 11.37 5.47 -5.59
N GLN A 363 11.61 6.54 -6.37
CA GLN A 363 10.92 7.82 -6.17
C GLN A 363 9.64 7.86 -7.02
N VAL A 364 8.51 8.26 -6.42
CA VAL A 364 7.21 8.37 -7.11
C VAL A 364 6.57 9.75 -6.91
N SER A 365 5.58 10.08 -7.75
CA SER A 365 4.83 11.33 -7.65
C SER A 365 3.80 11.24 -6.50
N PRO A 366 3.50 12.36 -5.81
CA PRO A 366 2.44 12.40 -4.79
C PRO A 366 1.05 11.96 -5.28
N ASP A 367 0.76 12.11 -6.58
CA ASP A 367 -0.52 11.74 -7.20
C ASP A 367 -0.58 10.26 -7.68
N THR A 368 0.51 9.49 -7.55
CA THR A 368 0.54 8.07 -7.93
C THR A 368 -0.31 7.25 -6.97
N GLN A 369 -1.50 6.81 -7.39
CA GLN A 369 -2.38 5.94 -6.59
C GLN A 369 -2.07 4.44 -6.74
N ARG A 370 -1.54 4.03 -7.89
CA ARG A 370 -1.19 2.63 -8.20
C ARG A 370 0.11 2.63 -9.01
N LEU A 371 1.14 1.94 -8.50
CA LEU A 371 2.45 1.78 -9.13
C LEU A 371 2.66 0.32 -9.50
N VAL A 372 2.96 0.07 -10.76
CA VAL A 372 3.33 -1.26 -11.26
C VAL A 372 4.85 -1.32 -11.35
N VAL A 373 5.47 -2.29 -10.69
CA VAL A 373 6.92 -2.49 -10.70
C VAL A 373 7.22 -3.92 -11.10
N ASN A 374 8.07 -4.10 -12.11
CA ASN A 374 8.54 -5.40 -12.53
C ASN A 374 9.96 -5.64 -11.99
N PHE A 375 10.14 -6.70 -11.20
CA PHE A 375 11.41 -7.16 -10.66
C PHE A 375 11.91 -8.35 -11.49
N VAL A 376 12.96 -8.11 -12.29
CA VAL A 376 13.55 -9.09 -13.21
C VAL A 376 14.85 -9.62 -12.65
N ASP A 377 15.09 -10.93 -12.73
CA ASP A 377 16.30 -11.57 -12.22
C ASP A 377 17.31 -11.86 -13.37
N PRO A 378 18.45 -11.14 -13.45
CA PRO A 378 19.50 -11.43 -14.44
C PRO A 378 20.10 -12.83 -14.30
N SER A 379 20.04 -13.43 -13.11
CA SER A 379 20.57 -14.79 -12.86
C SER A 379 19.59 -15.90 -13.20
N GLN A 380 18.35 -15.57 -13.58
CA GLN A 380 17.28 -16.51 -13.97
C GLN A 380 16.96 -17.58 -12.91
N LYS A 381 17.26 -17.30 -11.63
CA LYS A 381 16.94 -18.15 -10.47
C LYS A 381 15.49 -17.94 -10.00
N PHE A 382 15.01 -16.72 -10.11
CA PHE A 382 13.66 -16.30 -9.75
C PHE A 382 12.81 -15.96 -10.96
N ILE A 383 11.48 -16.00 -10.78
CA ILE A 383 10.51 -15.59 -11.80
C ILE A 383 10.42 -14.07 -11.83
N ASP A 384 10.37 -13.50 -13.03
CA ASP A 384 10.16 -12.07 -13.22
C ASP A 384 8.81 -11.66 -12.62
N THR A 385 8.85 -10.92 -11.52
CA THR A 385 7.72 -10.72 -10.62
C THR A 385 7.20 -9.28 -10.75
N ILE A 386 5.98 -9.15 -11.27
CA ILE A 386 5.26 -7.88 -11.33
C ILE A 386 4.52 -7.68 -10.01
N LYS A 387 4.85 -6.63 -9.26
CA LYS A 387 4.14 -6.24 -8.04
C LYS A 387 3.46 -4.89 -8.22
N VAL A 388 2.23 -4.81 -7.72
CA VAL A 388 1.42 -3.59 -7.72
C VAL A 388 1.44 -3.02 -6.30
N PHE A 389 1.86 -1.77 -6.16
CA PHE A 389 1.80 -1.01 -4.92
C PHE A 389 0.66 0.01 -5.01
N ILE A 390 -0.23 0.02 -4.02
CA ILE A 390 -1.36 0.93 -3.91
C ILE A 390 -1.05 1.97 -2.84
N PHE A 391 -1.29 3.25 -3.12
CA PHE A 391 -0.98 4.37 -2.22
C PHE A 391 -2.25 5.10 -1.80
N ASP A 392 -2.39 5.35 -0.49
CA ASP A 392 -3.26 6.42 0.00
C ASP A 392 -2.46 7.73 -0.03
N LYS A 393 -3.03 8.79 -0.61
CA LYS A 393 -2.51 10.17 -0.57
C LYS A 393 -2.22 10.67 0.85
N ARG A 394 -2.82 10.04 1.87
CA ARG A 394 -2.66 10.33 3.31
C ARG A 394 -1.60 9.48 4.02
N GLY A 395 -1.06 8.46 3.36
CA GLY A 395 -0.06 7.54 3.92
C GLY A 395 1.37 7.94 3.59
N GLY A 396 2.22 8.11 4.61
CA GLY A 396 3.66 8.26 4.41
C GLY A 396 4.30 7.00 3.81
N SER A 397 5.50 7.14 3.24
CA SER A 397 6.25 6.04 2.59
C SER A 397 6.33 4.78 3.44
N VAL A 398 5.88 3.66 2.88
CA VAL A 398 5.86 2.34 3.52
C VAL A 398 7.02 1.47 3.04
N TYR A 399 7.50 0.59 3.93
CA TYR A 399 8.47 -0.45 3.60
C TYR A 399 7.73 -1.73 3.18
N HIS A 400 8.01 -2.21 1.98
CA HIS A 400 7.40 -3.42 1.42
C HIS A 400 8.36 -4.61 1.44
N ASP A 401 7.91 -5.76 1.93
CA ASP A 401 8.63 -7.04 1.81
C ASP A 401 8.07 -7.79 0.59
N VAL A 402 8.75 -7.68 -0.55
CA VAL A 402 8.30 -8.28 -1.82
C VAL A 402 8.80 -9.72 -1.88
N LYS A 403 7.87 -10.68 -1.86
CA LYS A 403 8.20 -12.09 -2.06
C LYS A 403 8.26 -12.43 -3.55
N VAL A 404 9.31 -13.13 -3.96
CA VAL A 404 9.47 -13.69 -5.32
C VAL A 404 9.55 -15.20 -5.28
N MET A 405 9.08 -15.86 -6.33
CA MET A 405 9.16 -17.33 -6.46
C MET A 405 10.40 -17.75 -7.25
N ARG A 406 10.94 -18.94 -6.92
CA ARG A 406 11.99 -19.58 -7.70
C ARG A 406 11.40 -20.13 -9.00
N LYS A 407 12.19 -20.13 -10.09
CA LYS A 407 11.84 -20.91 -11.29
C LYS A 407 11.94 -22.40 -10.98
N GLN A 408 11.04 -23.17 -11.58
CA GLN A 408 11.09 -24.63 -11.54
C GLN A 408 12.26 -25.12 -12.41
N GLU A 409 12.92 -26.21 -12.02
CA GLU A 409 13.99 -26.80 -12.83
C GLU A 409 13.46 -27.15 -14.24
N PRO A 410 14.15 -26.75 -15.34
CA PRO A 410 13.68 -27.04 -16.68
C PRO A 410 13.67 -28.55 -16.98
N VAL A 411 12.60 -29.01 -17.62
CA VAL A 411 12.48 -30.36 -18.17
C VAL A 411 12.72 -30.29 -19.68
N ASP A 412 13.54 -31.20 -20.21
CA ASP A 412 13.73 -31.35 -21.66
C ASP A 412 12.51 -32.06 -22.28
N ILE A 413 11.89 -31.45 -23.29
CA ILE A 413 10.74 -31.98 -24.03
C ILE A 413 10.98 -31.92 -25.55
N ASP A 414 10.39 -32.84 -26.30
CA ASP A 414 10.54 -32.90 -27.77
C ASP A 414 9.43 -32.10 -28.47
N ALA A 415 9.79 -31.10 -29.26
CA ALA A 415 8.81 -30.26 -29.96
C ALA A 415 8.01 -31.00 -31.05
N ALA A 416 8.50 -32.15 -31.56
CA ALA A 416 7.81 -32.98 -32.54
C ALA A 416 6.76 -33.91 -31.93
N GLU A 417 6.70 -34.03 -30.60
CA GLU A 417 5.75 -34.89 -29.88
C GLU A 417 4.68 -34.08 -29.10
N SER A 418 3.61 -34.76 -28.68
CA SER A 418 2.60 -34.17 -27.79
C SER A 418 3.06 -34.26 -26.35
N ASN A 419 3.31 -33.13 -25.71
CA ASN A 419 3.84 -33.07 -24.35
C ASN A 419 2.76 -32.67 -23.33
N THR A 420 2.83 -33.24 -22.13
CA THR A 420 1.91 -32.93 -21.03
C THR A 420 2.71 -32.56 -19.78
N ILE A 421 2.44 -31.38 -19.21
CA ILE A 421 3.06 -30.88 -17.98
C ILE A 421 1.99 -30.72 -16.91
N TYR A 422 2.14 -31.38 -15.75
CA TYR A 422 1.19 -31.29 -14.65
C TYR A 422 1.35 -29.98 -13.86
N LEU A 423 0.24 -29.44 -13.36
CA LEU A 423 0.17 -28.18 -12.61
C LEU A 423 -0.26 -28.44 -11.17
N GLY A 424 0.57 -28.02 -10.21
CA GLY A 424 0.30 -28.19 -8.78
C GLY A 424 0.54 -29.61 -8.28
N GLU A 425 1.70 -30.19 -8.55
CA GLU A 425 2.07 -31.48 -7.95
C GLU A 425 2.38 -31.32 -6.45
N MET A 426 1.61 -31.99 -5.60
CA MET A 426 1.87 -32.05 -4.15
C MET A 426 1.91 -33.51 -3.69
N LYS A 427 2.62 -33.79 -2.59
CA LYS A 427 2.59 -35.12 -1.98
C LYS A 427 1.18 -35.42 -1.47
N ASP A 428 0.67 -36.59 -1.83
CA ASP A 428 -0.62 -37.14 -1.42
C ASP A 428 -1.87 -36.35 -1.92
N GLU A 429 -1.73 -35.46 -2.91
CA GLU A 429 -2.86 -34.83 -3.62
C GLU A 429 -2.66 -34.83 -5.15
N ASP A 430 -3.77 -34.98 -5.88
CA ASP A 430 -3.79 -34.90 -7.33
C ASP A 430 -3.41 -33.48 -7.84
N PRO A 431 -2.85 -33.36 -9.06
CA PRO A 431 -2.56 -32.09 -9.71
C PRO A 431 -3.85 -31.36 -10.09
N ILE A 432 -3.88 -30.05 -9.89
CA ILE A 432 -5.06 -29.20 -10.19
C ILE A 432 -5.37 -29.17 -11.69
N GLY A 433 -4.35 -29.26 -12.54
CA GLY A 433 -4.53 -29.22 -13.98
C GLY A 433 -3.33 -29.73 -14.76
N GLN A 434 -3.42 -29.63 -16.08
CA GLN A 434 -2.42 -30.10 -17.03
C GLN A 434 -2.29 -29.11 -18.19
N LEU A 435 -1.06 -28.87 -18.63
CA LEU A 435 -0.74 -28.12 -19.84
C LEU A 435 -0.38 -29.14 -20.94
N VAL A 436 -1.22 -29.24 -21.97
CA VAL A 436 -1.00 -30.12 -23.13
C VAL A 436 -0.54 -29.26 -24.29
N ILE A 437 0.65 -29.58 -24.82
CA ILE A 437 1.29 -28.91 -25.95
C ILE A 437 1.30 -29.88 -27.13
N PRO A 438 0.50 -29.66 -28.19
CA PRO A 438 0.50 -30.50 -29.39
C PRO A 438 1.86 -30.49 -30.12
N PRO A 439 2.16 -31.51 -30.95
CA PRO A 439 3.38 -31.54 -31.75
C PRO A 439 3.44 -30.36 -32.72
N ASN A 440 4.66 -29.91 -33.04
CA ASN A 440 4.96 -28.80 -33.95
C ASN A 440 4.35 -27.44 -33.54
N SER A 441 4.05 -27.27 -32.24
CA SER A 441 3.49 -26.03 -31.69
C SER A 441 4.53 -24.94 -31.42
N PHE A 442 5.79 -25.32 -31.17
CA PHE A 442 6.85 -24.39 -30.80
C PHE A 442 7.32 -23.56 -31.99
N HIS A 443 7.63 -22.29 -31.76
CA HIS A 443 8.12 -21.40 -32.80
C HIS A 443 9.11 -20.37 -32.26
N LYS A 444 10.03 -19.92 -33.12
CA LYS A 444 10.99 -18.86 -32.83
C LYS A 444 10.37 -17.47 -32.92
N ASN A 445 11.11 -16.44 -32.49
CA ASN A 445 10.71 -15.04 -32.63
C ASN A 445 10.65 -14.53 -34.09
N THR A 446 11.09 -15.35 -35.05
CA THR A 446 10.94 -15.17 -36.51
C THR A 446 9.62 -15.72 -37.04
N GLY A 447 8.92 -16.55 -36.26
CA GLY A 447 7.70 -17.27 -36.65
C GLY A 447 7.94 -18.64 -37.29
N GLU A 448 9.21 -19.06 -37.43
CA GLU A 448 9.57 -20.39 -37.88
C GLU A 448 9.24 -21.45 -36.81
N VAL A 449 8.67 -22.58 -37.23
CA VAL A 449 8.40 -23.73 -36.35
C VAL A 449 9.73 -24.31 -35.87
N TYR A 450 9.78 -24.69 -34.60
CA TYR A 450 10.94 -25.31 -33.95
C TYR A 450 10.65 -26.79 -33.68
N GLU A 451 11.49 -27.68 -34.22
CA GLU A 451 11.37 -29.14 -34.13
C GLU A 451 12.50 -29.77 -33.27
N GLY A 452 13.18 -28.96 -32.43
CA GLY A 452 14.27 -29.41 -31.57
C GLY A 452 13.85 -29.67 -30.11
N THR A 453 14.82 -30.03 -29.27
CA THR A 453 14.62 -30.20 -27.83
C THR A 453 14.38 -28.85 -27.15
N VAL A 454 13.23 -28.70 -26.49
CA VAL A 454 12.85 -27.50 -25.73
C VAL A 454 13.12 -27.74 -24.25
N LYS A 455 13.80 -26.79 -23.60
CA LYS A 455 13.87 -26.69 -22.14
C LYS A 455 12.64 -25.95 -21.64
N ALA A 456 11.73 -26.68 -21.03
CA ALA A 456 10.48 -26.16 -20.49
C ALA A 456 10.55 -26.02 -18.97
N SER A 457 10.52 -24.77 -18.48
CA SER A 457 10.30 -24.46 -17.07
C SER A 457 8.87 -23.92 -16.92
N VAL A 458 8.04 -24.65 -16.16
CA VAL A 458 6.69 -24.22 -15.79
C VAL A 458 6.62 -24.16 -14.28
N THR A 459 6.30 -22.99 -13.73
CA THR A 459 6.13 -22.82 -12.28
C THR A 459 4.70 -22.46 -11.98
N PHE A 460 4.06 -23.29 -11.17
CA PHE A 460 2.69 -23.12 -10.71
C PHE A 460 2.66 -22.53 -9.30
N LEU A 461 1.83 -21.50 -9.11
CA LEU A 461 1.52 -20.88 -7.83
C LEU A 461 0.24 -21.53 -7.31
N ASP A 462 0.38 -22.45 -6.36
CA ASP A 462 -0.72 -23.29 -5.88
C ASP A 462 -1.54 -22.60 -4.78
N PRO A 463 -2.85 -22.29 -4.99
CA PRO A 463 -3.68 -21.67 -3.97
C PRO A 463 -3.96 -22.58 -2.76
N ARG A 464 -3.65 -23.88 -2.82
CA ARG A 464 -3.68 -24.76 -1.64
C ARG A 464 -2.63 -24.37 -0.61
N ASN A 465 -1.53 -23.73 -1.02
CA ASN A 465 -0.49 -23.26 -0.12
C ASN A 465 -0.61 -21.74 0.14
N ILE A 466 -1.03 -21.37 1.34
CA ILE A 466 -1.22 -19.97 1.74
C ILE A 466 0.08 -19.17 1.83
N THR A 467 1.25 -19.80 2.04
CA THR A 467 2.52 -19.05 2.15
C THR A 467 2.95 -18.44 0.83
N MET A 468 2.53 -19.03 -0.30
CA MET A 468 2.79 -18.54 -1.65
C MET A 468 1.99 -17.28 -2.01
N ALA A 469 0.92 -16.96 -1.25
CA ALA A 469 0.04 -15.82 -1.55
C ALA A 469 0.76 -14.47 -1.60
N ALA A 470 1.76 -14.25 -0.74
CA ALA A 470 2.55 -13.02 -0.75
C ALA A 470 3.37 -12.83 -2.05
N ALA A 471 3.72 -13.94 -2.72
CA ALA A 471 4.49 -13.95 -3.96
C ALA A 471 3.62 -13.89 -5.24
N ALA A 472 2.29 -13.78 -5.10
CA ALA A 472 1.39 -13.61 -6.23
C ALA A 472 1.72 -12.35 -7.06
N PRO A 473 1.84 -12.46 -8.39
CA PRO A 473 2.04 -11.32 -9.28
C PRO A 473 0.74 -10.55 -9.55
N GLY A 474 0.86 -9.24 -9.77
CA GLY A 474 -0.27 -8.32 -9.94
C GLY A 474 -1.05 -8.04 -8.66
N ASP A 475 -2.28 -7.54 -8.80
CA ASP A 475 -3.26 -7.28 -7.73
C ASP A 475 -4.59 -8.05 -7.94
N LEU A 476 -4.58 -9.09 -8.78
CA LEU A 476 -5.75 -9.91 -9.15
C LEU A 476 -6.97 -9.07 -9.59
N ASN A 477 -6.75 -7.93 -10.26
CA ASN A 477 -7.82 -7.12 -10.85
C ASN A 477 -7.84 -7.23 -12.38
N PHE A 478 -9.05 -7.17 -12.95
CA PHE A 478 -9.32 -7.04 -14.38
C PHE A 478 -10.20 -5.81 -14.65
N VAL A 479 -10.36 -5.44 -15.92
CA VAL A 479 -11.27 -4.36 -16.35
C VAL A 479 -12.39 -4.96 -17.21
N ASP A 480 -13.63 -4.61 -16.89
CA ASP A 480 -14.83 -5.08 -17.60
C ASP A 480 -15.04 -4.36 -18.96
N ASN A 481 -16.28 -4.33 -19.47
CA ASN A 481 -16.61 -3.65 -20.73
C ASN A 481 -17.01 -2.19 -20.48
N GLU A 482 -17.52 -1.90 -19.28
CA GLU A 482 -17.97 -0.62 -18.76
C GLU A 482 -16.80 0.28 -18.33
N GLY A 483 -15.61 -0.31 -18.17
CA GLY A 483 -14.36 0.35 -17.79
C GLY A 483 -14.16 0.44 -16.29
N ASP A 484 -14.89 -0.37 -15.52
CA ASP A 484 -14.72 -0.52 -14.08
C ASP A 484 -13.70 -1.62 -13.76
N MET A 485 -12.94 -1.41 -12.68
CA MET A 485 -11.95 -2.37 -12.19
C MET A 485 -12.62 -3.35 -11.23
N LEU A 486 -12.61 -4.63 -11.60
CA LEU A 486 -13.26 -5.73 -10.88
C LEU A 486 -12.19 -6.76 -10.46
N PRO A 487 -12.37 -7.46 -9.33
CA PRO A 487 -11.43 -8.48 -8.89
C PRO A 487 -11.68 -9.84 -9.56
N LEU A 488 -10.61 -10.60 -9.64
CA LEU A 488 -10.57 -12.01 -9.94
C LEU A 488 -10.43 -12.84 -8.67
N ARG A 489 -10.93 -14.07 -8.74
CA ARG A 489 -10.67 -15.14 -7.79
C ARG A 489 -9.84 -16.21 -8.49
N THR A 490 -8.70 -16.58 -7.90
CA THR A 490 -7.77 -17.54 -8.50
C THR A 490 -7.94 -18.98 -8.04
N TYR A 491 -7.84 -19.90 -9.00
CA TYR A 491 -7.67 -21.34 -8.81
C TYR A 491 -6.27 -21.83 -9.19
N GLY A 492 -5.37 -20.93 -9.59
CA GLY A 492 -3.97 -21.22 -9.83
C GLY A 492 -3.35 -20.31 -10.88
N MET A 493 -2.15 -19.80 -10.57
CA MET A 493 -1.36 -18.94 -11.46
C MET A 493 -0.17 -19.73 -11.98
N PHE A 494 0.29 -19.50 -13.21
CA PHE A 494 1.51 -20.15 -13.70
C PHE A 494 2.35 -19.28 -14.62
N SER A 495 3.66 -19.46 -14.50
CA SER A 495 4.68 -18.89 -15.38
C SER A 495 5.19 -19.97 -16.33
N VAL A 496 5.35 -19.63 -17.61
CA VAL A 496 5.95 -20.50 -18.64
C VAL A 496 7.22 -19.87 -19.22
N ASP A 497 8.34 -20.58 -19.17
CA ASP A 497 9.61 -20.21 -19.80
C ASP A 497 10.08 -21.39 -20.68
N PHE A 498 10.01 -21.21 -22.00
CA PHE A 498 10.34 -22.23 -22.99
C PHE A 498 11.54 -21.74 -23.79
N ARG A 499 12.61 -22.56 -23.84
CA ARG A 499 13.88 -22.20 -24.47
C ARG A 499 14.41 -23.29 -25.37
N ASP A 500 15.08 -22.89 -26.45
CA ASP A 500 15.88 -23.78 -27.28
C ASP A 500 16.99 -24.43 -26.43
N GLY A 501 17.06 -25.76 -26.46
CA GLY A 501 18.02 -26.55 -25.67
C GLY A 501 19.48 -26.23 -25.96
N ALA A 502 19.79 -25.76 -27.17
CA ALA A 502 21.13 -25.47 -27.68
C ALA A 502 21.55 -24.00 -27.49
N ASN A 503 20.75 -23.03 -27.96
CA ASN A 503 21.14 -21.61 -27.96
C ASN A 503 20.49 -20.76 -26.83
N GLN A 504 19.57 -21.34 -26.03
CA GLN A 504 18.81 -20.66 -24.97
C GLN A 504 17.90 -19.50 -25.41
N GLU A 505 17.61 -19.40 -26.72
CA GLU A 505 16.62 -18.48 -27.27
C GLU A 505 15.21 -18.79 -26.74
N VAL A 506 14.43 -17.76 -26.44
CA VAL A 506 13.06 -17.90 -25.94
C VAL A 506 12.12 -18.27 -27.08
N LEU A 507 11.37 -19.35 -26.90
CA LEU A 507 10.41 -19.89 -27.88
C LEU A 507 8.97 -19.49 -27.51
N GLY A 508 8.13 -19.26 -28.52
CA GLY A 508 6.68 -19.21 -28.39
C GLY A 508 6.06 -20.61 -28.58
N ALA A 509 4.78 -20.76 -28.24
CA ALA A 509 4.03 -22.00 -28.46
C ALA A 509 2.58 -21.73 -28.90
N GLY A 510 2.18 -22.32 -30.03
CA GLY A 510 0.83 -22.29 -30.57
C GLY A 510 -0.08 -23.37 -29.98
N ALA A 511 -1.40 -23.19 -30.12
CA ALA A 511 -2.42 -24.22 -29.88
C ALA A 511 -2.34 -24.98 -28.52
N VAL A 512 -1.78 -24.34 -27.48
CA VAL A 512 -1.59 -24.97 -26.17
C VAL A 512 -2.93 -25.09 -25.44
N GLN A 513 -3.20 -26.25 -24.86
CA GLN A 513 -4.44 -26.53 -24.13
C GLN A 513 -4.17 -26.60 -22.62
N VAL A 514 -4.99 -25.91 -21.84
CA VAL A 514 -5.02 -26.07 -20.38
C VAL A 514 -6.23 -26.90 -20.02
N LEU A 515 -6.01 -27.99 -19.28
CA LEU A 515 -7.04 -28.83 -18.70
C LEU A 515 -7.06 -28.57 -17.20
N LEU A 516 -8.15 -27.99 -16.68
CA LEU A 516 -8.38 -27.79 -15.25
C LEU A 516 -9.37 -28.85 -14.74
N ASP A 517 -9.01 -29.61 -13.71
CA ASP A 517 -9.89 -30.64 -13.14
C ASP A 517 -11.02 -29.99 -12.34
N THR A 518 -12.27 -30.27 -12.71
CA THR A 518 -13.45 -29.69 -12.04
C THR A 518 -13.60 -30.14 -10.60
N GLU A 519 -12.99 -31.26 -10.18
CA GLU A 519 -13.00 -31.67 -8.77
C GLU A 519 -12.33 -30.64 -7.86
N HIS A 520 -11.36 -29.88 -8.35
CA HIS A 520 -10.71 -28.82 -7.58
C HIS A 520 -11.55 -27.52 -7.53
N VAL A 521 -12.52 -27.33 -8.42
CA VAL A 521 -13.43 -26.17 -8.44
C VAL A 521 -14.64 -26.42 -7.52
N LYS A 522 -14.48 -26.17 -6.22
CA LYS A 522 -15.49 -26.53 -5.20
C LYS A 522 -16.81 -25.75 -5.26
N MET A 523 -16.89 -24.66 -6.02
CA MET A 523 -18.13 -23.91 -6.25
C MET A 523 -18.70 -24.18 -7.64
N GLN A 524 -19.91 -24.76 -7.70
CA GLN A 524 -20.54 -25.12 -8.98
C GLN A 524 -20.84 -23.91 -9.88
N GLU A 525 -21.11 -22.74 -9.30
CA GLU A 525 -21.32 -21.49 -10.05
C GLU A 525 -20.05 -20.95 -10.72
N HIS A 526 -18.87 -21.42 -10.32
CA HIS A 526 -17.59 -21.02 -10.89
C HIS A 526 -17.20 -21.84 -12.14
N ILE A 527 -17.69 -23.08 -12.26
CA ILE A 527 -17.42 -23.95 -13.41
C ILE A 527 -17.80 -23.28 -14.75
N PRO A 528 -19.00 -22.69 -14.95
CA PRO A 528 -19.35 -22.00 -16.19
C PRO A 528 -18.78 -20.57 -16.31
N ALA A 529 -18.23 -20.01 -15.23
CA ALA A 529 -17.69 -18.65 -15.18
C ALA A 529 -16.15 -18.60 -15.25
N MET A 530 -15.49 -19.76 -15.27
CA MET A 530 -14.04 -19.91 -15.33
C MET A 530 -13.48 -19.40 -16.66
N LYS A 531 -12.42 -18.59 -16.57
CA LYS A 531 -11.71 -18.04 -17.73
C LYS A 531 -10.20 -18.16 -17.54
N LEU A 532 -9.49 -18.22 -18.67
CA LEU A 532 -8.05 -18.09 -18.72
C LEU A 532 -7.68 -16.62 -18.87
N TRP A 533 -6.72 -16.15 -18.09
CA TRP A 533 -6.26 -14.77 -18.09
C TRP A 533 -4.75 -14.70 -18.32
N SER A 534 -4.28 -13.58 -18.86
CA SER A 534 -2.85 -13.26 -18.95
C SER A 534 -2.55 -11.92 -18.28
N LEU A 535 -1.41 -11.80 -17.61
CA LEU A 535 -1.02 -10.57 -16.92
C LEU A 535 -0.37 -9.59 -17.90
N ASN A 536 -0.87 -8.36 -17.94
CA ASN A 536 -0.21 -7.27 -18.64
C ASN A 536 0.92 -6.70 -17.73
N PRO A 537 2.20 -6.73 -18.15
CA PRO A 537 3.32 -6.31 -17.29
C PRO A 537 3.42 -4.78 -17.11
N ASP A 538 2.94 -4.00 -18.09
CA ASP A 538 2.98 -2.53 -18.03
C ASP A 538 1.87 -1.99 -17.11
N THR A 539 0.69 -2.61 -17.13
CA THR A 539 -0.48 -2.17 -16.33
C THR A 539 -0.69 -2.98 -15.05
N GLY A 540 -0.09 -4.16 -14.91
CA GLY A 540 -0.31 -5.07 -13.79
C GLY A 540 -1.76 -5.56 -13.67
N ILE A 541 -2.57 -5.45 -14.74
CA ILE A 541 -3.98 -5.85 -14.80
C ILE A 541 -4.08 -7.17 -15.58
N TRP A 542 -4.99 -8.04 -15.16
CA TRP A 542 -5.31 -9.29 -15.85
C TRP A 542 -6.28 -9.06 -17.01
N GLU A 543 -5.98 -9.65 -18.16
CA GLU A 543 -6.79 -9.56 -19.38
C GLU A 543 -7.25 -10.96 -19.81
N GLU A 544 -8.47 -11.07 -20.34
CA GLU A 544 -9.09 -12.33 -20.75
C GLU A 544 -8.41 -12.90 -22.01
N GLU A 545 -7.93 -14.15 -21.92
CA GLU A 545 -7.37 -14.89 -23.06
C GLU A 545 -8.40 -15.82 -23.70
N SER A 546 -9.07 -16.66 -22.90
CA SER A 546 -10.05 -17.61 -23.42
C SER A 546 -11.06 -18.04 -22.37
N ASN A 547 -12.22 -18.50 -22.84
CA ASN A 547 -13.25 -19.11 -22.01
C ASN A 547 -13.00 -20.62 -21.94
N PHE A 548 -13.23 -21.22 -20.79
CA PHE A 548 -13.14 -22.66 -20.62
C PHE A 548 -14.39 -23.37 -21.13
N GLN A 549 -14.22 -24.54 -21.75
CA GLN A 549 -15.32 -25.42 -22.18
C GLN A 549 -15.28 -26.74 -21.38
N PRO A 550 -16.39 -27.17 -20.75
CA PRO A 550 -16.44 -28.43 -20.02
C PRO A 550 -16.44 -29.61 -21.00
N THR A 551 -15.51 -30.54 -20.79
CA THR A 551 -15.36 -31.78 -21.55
C THR A 551 -15.20 -32.96 -20.60
N GLN A 552 -15.87 -34.06 -20.86
CA GLN A 552 -15.66 -35.32 -20.14
C GLN A 552 -14.55 -36.10 -20.83
N THR A 553 -13.53 -36.51 -20.07
CA THR A 553 -12.34 -37.17 -20.63
C THR A 553 -11.89 -38.32 -19.74
N THR A 554 -11.84 -39.53 -20.29
CA THR A 554 -11.39 -40.73 -19.57
C THR A 554 -9.86 -40.77 -19.52
N ILE A 555 -9.26 -40.49 -18.37
CA ILE A 555 -7.80 -40.61 -18.16
C ILE A 555 -7.50 -41.90 -17.40
N ALA A 556 -6.41 -42.59 -17.78
CA ALA A 556 -5.88 -43.70 -17.01
C ALA A 556 -5.04 -43.16 -15.85
N GLY A 557 -5.51 -43.31 -14.61
CA GLY A 557 -4.80 -42.82 -13.43
C GLY A 557 -3.44 -43.49 -13.22
N SER A 558 -2.49 -42.78 -12.58
CA SER A 558 -1.15 -43.26 -12.24
C SER A 558 -1.14 -44.24 -11.05
N GLY A 559 -1.99 -45.27 -11.12
CA GLY A 559 -2.12 -46.32 -10.10
C GLY A 559 -2.76 -47.56 -10.69
N ARG A 560 -2.21 -48.75 -10.36
CA ARG A 560 -2.80 -50.02 -10.78
C ARG A 560 -4.19 -50.17 -10.13
N ASN A 561 -5.22 -50.12 -10.97
CA ASN A 561 -6.65 -50.34 -10.69
C ASN A 561 -7.46 -49.14 -10.14
N LYS A 562 -7.70 -48.13 -10.98
CA LYS A 562 -9.06 -47.57 -11.22
C LYS A 562 -9.10 -46.77 -12.52
N ARG A 563 -10.10 -47.03 -13.38
CA ARG A 563 -10.56 -46.05 -14.36
C ARG A 563 -11.55 -45.15 -13.63
N GLU A 564 -11.34 -43.84 -13.70
CA GLU A 564 -12.16 -42.83 -13.02
C GLU A 564 -12.56 -41.80 -14.08
N GLU A 565 -13.85 -41.56 -14.24
CA GLU A 565 -14.37 -40.60 -15.23
C GLU A 565 -14.27 -39.20 -14.64
N ARG A 566 -13.29 -38.42 -15.10
CA ARG A 566 -13.07 -37.04 -14.64
C ARG A 566 -13.54 -36.03 -15.68
N THR A 567 -14.02 -34.89 -15.20
CA THR A 567 -14.52 -33.81 -16.06
C THR A 567 -13.53 -32.66 -16.02
N PHE A 568 -13.01 -32.27 -17.19
CA PHE A 568 -12.03 -31.21 -17.33
C PHE A 568 -12.63 -29.98 -17.99
N LEU A 569 -12.24 -28.81 -17.51
CA LEU A 569 -12.42 -27.56 -18.22
C LEU A 569 -11.24 -27.38 -19.16
N ILE A 570 -11.49 -27.30 -20.48
CA ILE A 570 -10.47 -27.11 -21.51
C ILE A 570 -10.44 -25.64 -21.96
N GLY A 571 -9.27 -25.00 -21.86
CA GLY A 571 -9.02 -23.62 -22.30
C GLY A 571 -7.86 -23.58 -23.29
N ASN A 572 -8.10 -23.04 -24.49
CA ASN A 572 -7.07 -22.93 -25.53
C ASN A 572 -6.30 -21.61 -25.36
N MET A 573 -4.97 -21.63 -25.57
CA MET A 573 -4.11 -20.45 -25.49
C MET A 573 -3.00 -20.43 -26.55
N GLU A 574 -2.31 -19.30 -26.61
CA GLU A 574 -1.13 -19.10 -27.45
C GLU A 574 -0.08 -18.32 -26.67
N ILE A 575 1.11 -18.90 -26.50
CA ILE A 575 2.20 -18.33 -25.71
C ILE A 575 3.08 -17.50 -26.63
N ARG A 576 2.89 -16.18 -26.58
CA ARG A 576 3.62 -15.17 -27.38
C ARG A 576 4.59 -14.37 -26.48
N GLU A 577 4.28 -13.09 -26.25
CA GLU A 577 5.01 -12.18 -25.37
C GLU A 577 4.64 -12.38 -23.89
N ARG A 578 3.36 -12.69 -23.60
CA ARG A 578 2.88 -12.92 -22.24
C ARG A 578 3.26 -14.33 -21.76
N ARG A 579 3.77 -14.41 -20.54
CA ARG A 579 4.33 -15.63 -19.91
C ARG A 579 3.71 -15.98 -18.56
N LEU A 580 2.88 -15.09 -18.01
CA LEU A 580 2.14 -15.29 -16.76
C LEU A 580 0.65 -15.44 -17.07
N PHE A 581 0.11 -16.60 -16.73
CA PHE A 581 -1.27 -17.01 -16.96
C PHE A 581 -1.97 -17.37 -15.66
N ASN A 582 -3.30 -17.34 -15.65
CA ASN A 582 -4.09 -17.49 -14.43
C ASN A 582 -5.47 -18.09 -14.71
N LEU A 583 -5.95 -18.91 -13.77
CA LEU A 583 -7.16 -19.75 -13.88
C LEU A 583 -8.25 -19.18 -12.96
N ASP A 584 -8.98 -18.19 -13.43
CA ASP A 584 -9.74 -17.29 -12.56
C ASP A 584 -11.18 -17.05 -12.98
N VAL A 585 -11.98 -16.72 -11.97
CA VAL A 585 -13.40 -16.36 -12.08
C VAL A 585 -13.60 -14.90 -11.66
N PRO A 586 -14.36 -14.09 -12.42
CA PRO A 586 -14.82 -12.77 -11.99
C PRO A 586 -15.71 -12.82 -10.74
N GLU A 587 -15.37 -12.07 -9.69
CA GLU A 587 -16.14 -12.07 -8.43
C GLU A 587 -16.86 -10.73 -8.19
N ASN A 588 -18.17 -10.82 -7.91
CA ASN A 588 -19.07 -9.68 -7.74
C ASN A 588 -19.61 -9.57 -6.31
N ARG A 589 -19.47 -10.61 -5.47
CA ARG A 589 -19.91 -10.61 -4.06
C ARG A 589 -18.91 -9.89 -3.17
N ARG A 590 -18.99 -8.55 -3.14
CA ARG A 590 -18.01 -7.69 -2.46
C ARG A 590 -18.55 -6.98 -1.22
N CYS A 591 -17.66 -6.69 -0.28
CA CYS A 591 -17.83 -5.80 0.86
C CYS A 591 -16.49 -5.19 1.29
N TYR A 592 -16.51 -4.37 2.34
CA TYR A 592 -15.32 -3.84 3.00
C TYR A 592 -15.26 -4.28 4.46
N VAL A 593 -14.07 -4.64 4.96
CA VAL A 593 -13.80 -4.94 6.36
C VAL A 593 -13.06 -3.77 7.01
N LYS A 594 -13.59 -3.25 8.12
CA LYS A 594 -13.03 -2.12 8.86
C LYS A 594 -12.00 -2.60 9.88
N VAL A 595 -10.78 -2.10 9.77
CA VAL A 595 -9.66 -2.42 10.68
C VAL A 595 -8.97 -1.14 11.16
N ARG A 596 -8.60 -1.10 12.45
CA ARG A 596 -7.77 -0.03 13.05
C ARG A 596 -6.55 -0.64 13.73
N ALA A 597 -5.45 0.10 13.74
CA ALA A 597 -4.23 -0.26 14.47
C ALA A 597 -3.98 0.78 15.58
N TYR A 598 -3.38 0.37 16.69
CA TYR A 598 -3.16 1.20 17.88
C TYR A 598 -1.76 1.05 18.47
N MET A 599 -1.26 2.07 19.16
CA MET A 599 0.06 2.04 19.81
C MET A 599 0.10 1.08 21.01
N SER A 600 -1.05 0.81 21.65
CA SER A 600 -1.14 -0.01 22.85
C SER A 600 -2.38 -0.90 22.89
N ASP A 601 -2.35 -1.91 23.77
CA ASP A 601 -3.44 -2.83 24.11
C ASP A 601 -4.66 -2.17 24.77
N LYS A 602 -4.62 -0.84 24.99
CA LYS A 602 -5.72 -0.05 25.55
C LYS A 602 -6.67 0.50 24.49
N PHE A 603 -6.29 0.44 23.21
CA PHE A 603 -7.10 0.85 22.06
C PHE A 603 -7.69 2.27 22.18
N LEU A 604 -6.94 3.21 22.74
CA LEU A 604 -7.40 4.58 22.93
C LEU A 604 -7.48 5.33 21.58
N PRO A 605 -8.53 6.11 21.30
CA PRO A 605 -8.70 6.80 20.01
C PRO A 605 -7.53 7.72 19.61
N ASN A 606 -6.87 8.34 20.60
CA ASN A 606 -5.71 9.21 20.41
C ASN A 606 -4.38 8.46 20.25
N GLU A 607 -4.38 7.12 20.36
CA GLU A 607 -3.22 6.25 20.15
C GLU A 607 -3.38 5.41 18.85
N GLN A 608 -4.32 5.76 17.97
CA GLN A 608 -4.51 5.08 16.68
C GLN A 608 -3.32 5.35 15.73
N LEU A 609 -2.92 4.32 14.97
CA LEU A 609 -1.77 4.33 14.07
C LEU A 609 -2.17 4.51 12.61
N GLU A 610 -1.58 5.51 11.97
CA GLU A 610 -1.61 5.75 10.53
C GLU A 610 -0.42 5.08 9.82
N GLY A 611 -0.58 4.69 8.55
CA GLY A 611 0.51 4.12 7.76
C GLY A 611 0.81 2.64 8.03
N VAL A 612 -0.13 1.88 8.58
CA VAL A 612 -0.03 0.41 8.72
C VAL A 612 -0.59 -0.24 7.46
N VAL A 613 0.14 -1.15 6.84
CA VAL A 613 -0.41 -2.03 5.81
C VAL A 613 -1.23 -3.11 6.49
N ILE A 614 -2.54 -3.07 6.33
CA ILE A 614 -3.38 -4.22 6.64
C ILE A 614 -3.50 -5.04 5.36
N ASN A 615 -3.29 -6.35 5.44
CA ASN A 615 -3.54 -7.28 4.33
C ASN A 615 -4.73 -8.18 4.69
N LEU A 616 -5.58 -8.47 3.71
CA LEU A 616 -6.67 -9.44 3.80
C LEU A 616 -6.52 -10.48 2.71
N ILE A 617 -6.65 -11.76 3.10
CA ILE A 617 -6.66 -12.92 2.21
C ILE A 617 -8.00 -13.61 2.38
N ASN A 618 -8.80 -13.74 1.32
CA ASN A 618 -10.04 -14.51 1.36
C ASN A 618 -9.74 -16.03 1.27
N LEU A 619 -10.50 -16.85 1.99
CA LEU A 619 -10.29 -18.31 2.07
C LEU A 619 -11.59 -19.09 1.75
N GLU A 620 -11.45 -20.27 1.13
CA GLU A 620 -12.60 -21.16 0.82
C GLU A 620 -13.06 -22.02 2.02
N PRO A 621 -14.38 -22.17 2.24
CA PRO A 621 -14.94 -23.24 3.06
C PRO A 621 -15.00 -24.56 2.29
N LYS A 622 -15.00 -25.69 3.01
CA LYS A 622 -15.23 -27.02 2.40
C LYS A 622 -16.73 -27.27 2.22
N PRO A 623 -17.15 -28.13 1.26
CA PRO A 623 -18.49 -28.70 1.28
C PRO A 623 -18.70 -29.47 2.60
N GLY A 624 -19.61 -28.99 3.44
CA GLY A 624 -20.00 -29.66 4.69
C GLY A 624 -19.83 -28.80 5.96
N TYR A 625 -18.63 -28.28 6.25
CA TYR A 625 -18.34 -27.64 7.55
C TYR A 625 -17.18 -26.61 7.54
N SER A 626 -17.09 -25.90 8.67
CA SER A 626 -16.24 -24.75 9.00
C SER A 626 -14.72 -24.96 8.84
N SER A 627 -14.15 -24.19 7.90
CA SER A 627 -12.78 -23.64 7.87
C SER A 627 -11.58 -24.58 8.12
N ASN A 628 -11.02 -25.10 7.03
CA ASN A 628 -9.58 -25.40 6.89
C ASN A 628 -9.22 -25.25 5.39
N PRO A 629 -8.35 -24.32 4.98
CA PRO A 629 -8.29 -23.84 3.60
C PRO A 629 -7.68 -24.86 2.62
N ARG A 630 -8.23 -24.90 1.40
CA ARG A 630 -7.59 -25.51 0.22
C ARG A 630 -7.61 -24.61 -1.03
N ALA A 631 -8.07 -23.37 -0.90
CA ALA A 631 -7.76 -22.30 -1.83
C ALA A 631 -7.89 -20.95 -1.12
N TRP A 632 -7.10 -19.98 -1.55
CA TRP A 632 -7.24 -18.57 -1.18
C TRP A 632 -7.57 -17.73 -2.41
N GLY A 633 -8.48 -16.78 -2.24
CA GLY A 633 -8.79 -15.74 -3.21
C GLY A 633 -8.27 -14.39 -2.74
N ARG A 634 -8.05 -13.49 -3.70
CA ARG A 634 -7.74 -12.06 -3.55
C ARG A 634 -6.90 -11.64 -2.33
N PHE A 635 -5.64 -11.29 -2.60
CA PHE A 635 -4.81 -10.52 -1.67
C PHE A 635 -5.11 -9.01 -1.89
N ASP A 636 -5.83 -8.39 -0.95
CA ASP A 636 -5.93 -6.92 -0.90
C ASP A 636 -5.07 -6.38 0.25
N SER A 637 -4.41 -5.25 -0.01
CA SER A 637 -3.69 -4.50 1.02
C SER A 637 -4.16 -3.05 1.05
N VAL A 638 -4.39 -2.51 2.25
CA VAL A 638 -4.85 -1.13 2.45
C VAL A 638 -4.07 -0.50 3.59
N ILE A 639 -3.62 0.73 3.38
CA ILE A 639 -2.87 1.51 4.36
C ILE A 639 -3.86 2.20 5.33
N THR A 640 -3.59 2.17 6.64
CA THR A 640 -4.45 2.85 7.63
C THR A 640 -4.35 4.38 7.52
N GLY A 641 -5.50 5.03 7.33
CA GLY A 641 -5.64 6.49 7.48
C GLY A 641 -6.08 6.91 8.88
N PRO A 642 -6.47 8.18 9.09
CA PRO A 642 -6.90 8.71 10.40
C PRO A 642 -8.14 8.00 10.97
N ASN A 643 -8.96 7.40 10.11
CA ASN A 643 -10.12 6.59 10.50
C ASN A 643 -9.88 5.08 10.41
N GLY A 644 -8.63 4.62 10.21
CA GLY A 644 -8.29 3.21 9.96
C GLY A 644 -8.29 2.84 8.48
N ALA A 645 -8.37 1.54 8.19
CA ALA A 645 -8.40 0.96 6.84
C ALA A 645 -9.76 0.30 6.55
N CYS A 646 -10.13 0.27 5.26
CA CYS A 646 -11.31 -0.40 4.73
C CYS A 646 -10.89 -1.38 3.64
N LEU A 647 -10.71 -2.65 4.02
CA LEU A 647 -10.17 -3.67 3.15
C LEU A 647 -11.28 -4.27 2.27
N PRO A 648 -11.17 -4.26 0.94
CA PRO A 648 -12.10 -5.01 0.12
C PRO A 648 -11.99 -6.51 0.46
N ALA A 649 -13.12 -7.20 0.37
CA ALA A 649 -13.20 -8.63 0.63
C ALA A 649 -14.39 -9.25 -0.10
N VAL A 650 -14.33 -10.56 -0.31
CA VAL A 650 -15.44 -11.37 -0.83
C VAL A 650 -16.32 -11.86 0.33
N CYS A 651 -17.65 -11.72 0.23
CA CYS A 651 -18.57 -12.06 1.32
C CYS A 651 -19.99 -12.39 0.84
N ASP A 652 -20.68 -13.25 1.60
CA ASP A 652 -21.97 -13.80 1.21
C ASP A 652 -23.13 -13.24 2.03
N ALA A 653 -24.32 -13.17 1.42
CA ALA A 653 -25.54 -12.65 2.04
C ALA A 653 -26.42 -13.73 2.68
N GLN A 654 -26.26 -15.00 2.28
CA GLN A 654 -27.09 -16.12 2.73
C GLN A 654 -26.38 -16.97 3.79
N ARG A 655 -25.06 -17.19 3.65
CA ARG A 655 -24.28 -18.05 4.57
C ARG A 655 -23.04 -17.31 5.13
N PRO A 656 -22.95 -17.07 6.45
CA PRO A 656 -21.88 -16.26 7.04
C PRO A 656 -20.49 -16.89 6.90
N ASP A 657 -20.43 -18.23 6.87
CA ASP A 657 -19.25 -19.08 6.73
C ASP A 657 -18.84 -19.37 5.27
N ALA A 658 -19.61 -18.87 4.28
CA ALA A 658 -19.34 -19.11 2.87
C ALA A 658 -18.01 -18.50 2.38
N TYR A 659 -17.49 -17.50 3.09
CA TYR A 659 -16.14 -16.99 2.90
C TYR A 659 -15.52 -16.72 4.27
N THR A 660 -14.25 -17.06 4.44
CA THR A 660 -13.44 -16.60 5.56
C THR A 660 -12.39 -15.59 5.08
N ALA A 661 -11.85 -14.80 5.99
CA ALA A 661 -10.69 -13.96 5.74
C ALA A 661 -9.62 -14.16 6.81
N TYR A 662 -8.37 -14.19 6.37
CA TYR A 662 -7.19 -14.12 7.21
C TYR A 662 -6.59 -12.71 7.08
N VAL A 663 -6.44 -12.00 8.20
CA VAL A 663 -6.04 -10.60 8.23
C VAL A 663 -4.73 -10.44 8.98
N THR A 664 -3.78 -9.71 8.39
CA THR A 664 -2.47 -9.38 8.98
C THR A 664 -2.25 -7.86 8.97
N ALA A 665 -1.38 -7.36 9.85
CA ALA A 665 -1.01 -5.95 9.91
C ALA A 665 0.50 -5.76 10.02
N ILE A 666 1.07 -4.92 9.16
CA ILE A 666 2.51 -4.69 9.05
C ILE A 666 2.80 -3.18 9.03
N MET A 667 3.71 -2.72 9.87
CA MET A 667 4.24 -1.35 9.86
C MET A 667 5.76 -1.37 9.77
N GLY A 668 6.34 -0.85 8.68
CA GLY A 668 7.81 -0.72 8.58
C GLY A 668 8.59 -2.03 8.66
N GLY A 669 7.95 -3.16 8.34
CA GLY A 669 8.51 -4.52 8.50
C GLY A 669 8.23 -5.19 9.85
N GLU A 670 7.60 -4.49 10.81
CA GLU A 670 7.09 -5.06 12.06
C GLU A 670 5.66 -5.59 11.85
N GLU A 671 5.42 -6.86 12.14
CA GLU A 671 4.07 -7.43 12.23
C GLU A 671 3.43 -7.01 13.57
N LEU A 672 2.22 -6.44 13.55
CA LEU A 672 1.49 -6.01 14.76
C LEU A 672 0.71 -7.18 15.37
N GLU A 673 0.50 -7.18 16.69
CA GLU A 673 -0.31 -8.20 17.36
C GLU A 673 -1.82 -7.97 17.15
N ALA A 674 -2.54 -9.05 16.86
CA ALA A 674 -3.99 -9.06 16.78
C ALA A 674 -4.63 -9.08 18.18
N ALA A 675 -5.78 -8.41 18.32
CA ALA A 675 -6.53 -8.33 19.57
C ALA A 675 -6.79 -9.73 20.17
N PRO A 676 -6.54 -9.96 21.48
CA PRO A 676 -6.62 -11.29 22.07
C PRO A 676 -8.06 -11.79 22.21
N SER A 677 -8.27 -13.05 21.78
CA SER A 677 -9.51 -13.82 21.92
C SER A 677 -9.52 -14.81 23.10
N MET A 678 -8.34 -15.09 23.70
CA MET A 678 -8.17 -15.94 24.89
C MET A 678 -7.80 -15.12 26.14
N PRO A 679 -8.17 -15.57 27.36
CA PRO A 679 -8.91 -16.81 27.68
C PRO A 679 -10.44 -16.67 27.55
N LYS A 680 -10.97 -15.47 27.32
CA LYS A 680 -12.38 -15.23 27.04
C LYS A 680 -12.54 -14.18 25.95
N MET A 681 -13.35 -14.50 24.94
CA MET A 681 -13.69 -13.59 23.85
C MET A 681 -14.38 -12.32 24.41
N ASN A 682 -13.74 -11.16 24.23
CA ASN A 682 -14.21 -9.89 24.79
C ASN A 682 -14.54 -8.88 23.67
N PRO A 683 -15.82 -8.55 23.44
CA PRO A 683 -16.27 -7.58 22.43
C PRO A 683 -15.51 -6.24 22.49
N ASN A 684 -15.24 -5.73 23.70
CA ASN A 684 -14.59 -4.44 23.91
C ASN A 684 -13.10 -4.44 23.54
N ILE A 685 -12.47 -5.61 23.47
CA ILE A 685 -11.07 -5.77 23.08
C ILE A 685 -10.96 -5.97 21.57
N ILE A 686 -11.77 -6.88 21.01
CA ILE A 686 -11.79 -7.17 19.57
C ILE A 686 -12.32 -5.98 18.76
N GLY A 687 -13.21 -5.17 19.35
CA GLY A 687 -13.78 -3.96 18.75
C GLY A 687 -15.10 -4.19 18.01
N VAL A 688 -15.80 -5.29 18.27
CA VAL A 688 -17.05 -5.68 17.59
C VAL A 688 -18.09 -6.13 18.61
N ALA A 689 -19.29 -5.55 18.55
CA ALA A 689 -20.41 -5.86 19.42
C ALA A 689 -21.00 -7.27 19.20
N GLN A 690 -21.65 -7.79 20.24
CA GLN A 690 -22.54 -8.97 20.12
C GLN A 690 -23.95 -8.51 19.70
N PRO A 691 -24.72 -9.31 18.94
CA PRO A 691 -24.45 -10.70 18.55
C PRO A 691 -23.54 -10.86 17.32
N TYR A 692 -23.18 -9.76 16.64
CA TYR A 692 -22.48 -9.84 15.35
C TYR A 692 -21.11 -10.54 15.46
N LEU A 693 -20.35 -10.27 16.52
CA LEU A 693 -19.07 -10.96 16.77
C LEU A 693 -19.21 -12.50 16.82
N GLY A 694 -20.32 -13.05 17.32
CA GLY A 694 -20.58 -14.49 17.29
C GLY A 694 -20.80 -15.06 15.88
N LYS A 695 -21.41 -14.29 14.99
CA LYS A 695 -21.60 -14.63 13.56
C LYS A 695 -20.28 -14.63 12.78
N LEU A 696 -19.31 -13.82 13.23
CA LEU A 696 -18.01 -13.59 12.57
C LEU A 696 -16.90 -14.56 13.02
N ASP A 697 -17.12 -15.38 14.06
CA ASP A 697 -16.17 -16.41 14.57
C ASP A 697 -14.70 -15.96 14.58
N TYR A 698 -14.43 -14.85 15.28
CA TYR A 698 -13.07 -14.28 15.37
C TYR A 698 -12.12 -15.22 16.14
N GLN A 699 -11.04 -15.64 15.47
CA GLN A 699 -10.02 -16.53 16.01
C GLN A 699 -8.63 -15.97 15.72
N ARG A 700 -7.82 -15.74 16.75
CA ARG A 700 -6.42 -15.31 16.57
C ARG A 700 -5.53 -16.51 16.20
N SER A 701 -4.44 -16.26 15.47
CA SER A 701 -3.50 -17.29 14.99
C SER A 701 -2.95 -18.24 16.07
N ASP A 702 -2.84 -17.81 17.33
CA ASP A 702 -2.41 -18.65 18.45
C ASP A 702 -3.47 -19.65 18.96
N HIS A 703 -4.67 -19.67 18.34
CA HIS A 703 -5.68 -20.71 18.58
C HIS A 703 -5.39 -22.02 17.83
N GLU A 704 -4.67 -21.97 16.70
CA GLU A 704 -4.36 -23.17 15.90
C GLU A 704 -3.08 -23.85 16.40
N ASP A 705 -2.05 -23.06 16.68
CA ASP A 705 -0.81 -23.51 17.32
C ASP A 705 -0.25 -22.39 18.22
N PRO A 706 -0.04 -22.63 19.54
CA PRO A 706 0.56 -21.66 20.46
C PRO A 706 1.97 -21.17 20.07
N ALA A 707 2.67 -21.87 19.16
CA ALA A 707 3.97 -21.47 18.62
C ALA A 707 3.87 -20.48 17.44
N LEU A 708 2.69 -20.31 16.82
CA LEU A 708 2.49 -19.32 15.75
C LEU A 708 2.58 -17.89 16.29
N LYS A 709 3.07 -16.97 15.45
CA LYS A 709 3.08 -15.53 15.76
C LYS A 709 1.64 -15.03 15.97
N LYS A 710 1.43 -14.18 16.98
CA LYS A 710 0.11 -13.60 17.35
C LYS A 710 -0.34 -12.45 16.45
N THR A 711 0.14 -12.43 15.21
CA THR A 711 0.17 -11.28 14.31
C THR A 711 -0.94 -11.29 13.26
N ALA A 712 -1.89 -12.22 13.40
CA ALA A 712 -2.98 -12.42 12.47
C ALA A 712 -4.26 -12.92 13.16
N PHE A 713 -5.39 -12.76 12.49
CA PHE A 713 -6.66 -13.37 12.90
C PHE A 713 -7.45 -13.88 11.69
N ARG A 714 -8.31 -14.87 11.93
CA ARG A 714 -9.33 -15.37 11.02
C ARG A 714 -10.73 -14.87 11.44
N ILE A 715 -11.56 -14.56 10.45
CA ILE A 715 -12.98 -14.22 10.60
C ILE A 715 -13.83 -14.84 9.47
N ASN A 716 -15.10 -15.13 9.77
CA ASN A 716 -16.15 -15.37 8.79
C ASN A 716 -16.62 -14.04 8.17
N LEU A 717 -16.93 -14.03 6.88
CA LEU A 717 -17.35 -12.83 6.15
C LEU A 717 -18.83 -12.86 5.76
N ALA A 718 -19.65 -12.62 6.77
CA ALA A 718 -21.08 -12.40 6.62
C ALA A 718 -21.35 -10.96 6.12
N LYS A 719 -22.04 -10.82 4.99
CA LYS A 719 -22.55 -9.52 4.55
C LYS A 719 -23.56 -8.99 5.60
N PRO A 720 -23.49 -7.70 5.97
CA PRO A 720 -24.39 -7.14 6.98
C PRO A 720 -25.84 -7.14 6.48
N ASN A 721 -26.77 -7.55 7.34
CA ASN A 721 -28.20 -7.45 7.08
C ASN A 721 -28.64 -5.98 7.15
N PRO A 722 -29.15 -5.36 6.07
CA PRO A 722 -29.54 -3.95 6.07
C PRO A 722 -30.66 -3.61 7.06
N ASN A 723 -31.41 -4.61 7.55
CA ASN A 723 -32.48 -4.44 8.51
C ASN A 723 -32.01 -4.54 9.98
N ASN A 724 -30.74 -4.88 10.24
CA ASN A 724 -30.19 -4.97 11.59
C ASN A 724 -29.18 -3.85 11.85
N PHE A 725 -29.56 -2.89 12.70
CA PHE A 725 -28.76 -1.69 12.99
C PHE A 725 -27.33 -2.06 13.49
N ASP A 726 -27.22 -3.08 14.34
CA ASP A 726 -25.96 -3.54 14.92
C ASP A 726 -24.99 -4.14 13.88
N GLU A 727 -25.50 -4.63 12.75
CA GLU A 727 -24.67 -5.10 11.61
C GLU A 727 -24.35 -3.97 10.63
N THR A 728 -25.20 -2.94 10.52
CA THR A 728 -24.96 -1.81 9.59
C THR A 728 -23.83 -0.87 10.04
N SER A 729 -23.54 -0.81 11.34
CA SER A 729 -22.43 0.00 11.91
C SER A 729 -21.08 -0.73 11.90
N GLY A 730 -20.83 -1.57 10.88
CA GLY A 730 -19.62 -2.38 10.74
C GLY A 730 -19.61 -3.67 11.58
N PRO A 731 -18.50 -4.44 11.57
CA PRO A 731 -17.21 -4.11 10.95
C PRO A 731 -17.16 -4.41 9.45
N ILE A 732 -18.17 -5.10 8.90
CA ILE A 732 -18.30 -5.37 7.47
C ILE A 732 -19.31 -4.39 6.88
N TYR A 733 -18.97 -3.75 5.76
CA TYR A 733 -19.78 -2.75 5.06
C TYR A 733 -20.11 -3.22 3.64
N PRO A 734 -21.31 -2.93 3.09
CA PRO A 734 -21.60 -3.22 1.68
C PRO A 734 -20.61 -2.54 0.72
N TYR A 735 -20.32 -3.15 -0.43
CA TYR A 735 -19.38 -2.59 -1.44
C TYR A 735 -19.81 -1.23 -2.01
N GLN A 736 -21.09 -0.89 -2.00
CA GLN A 736 -21.58 0.44 -2.39
C GLN A 736 -21.25 1.52 -1.33
N SER A 737 -20.88 1.12 -0.11
CA SER A 737 -20.74 1.97 1.07
C SER A 737 -19.28 2.28 1.44
N LEU A 738 -18.37 2.34 0.46
CA LEU A 738 -16.95 2.64 0.69
C LEU A 738 -16.75 3.93 1.52
N ILE A 739 -17.41 5.03 1.13
CA ILE A 739 -17.31 6.33 1.79
C ILE A 739 -17.79 6.25 3.26
N ALA A 740 -18.80 5.43 3.56
CA ALA A 740 -19.28 5.21 4.91
C ALA A 740 -18.29 4.39 5.74
N CYS A 741 -17.65 3.37 5.14
CA CYS A 741 -16.56 2.64 5.79
C CYS A 741 -15.37 3.58 6.08
N GLU A 742 -14.89 4.34 5.08
CA GLU A 742 -13.72 5.22 5.24
C GLU A 742 -13.94 6.26 6.34
N ASN A 743 -15.12 6.86 6.38
CA ASN A 743 -15.49 7.88 7.37
C ASN A 743 -16.13 7.33 8.64
N ALA A 744 -16.13 6.00 8.83
CA ALA A 744 -16.70 5.38 10.03
C ALA A 744 -16.05 5.94 11.31
N PRO A 745 -16.84 6.35 12.31
CA PRO A 745 -16.33 6.90 13.56
C PRO A 745 -15.73 5.80 14.47
N VAL A 746 -15.07 6.19 15.57
CA VAL A 746 -14.24 5.27 16.38
C VAL A 746 -15.08 4.30 17.23
N ASP A 747 -16.33 4.66 17.52
CA ASP A 747 -17.35 3.88 18.19
C ASP A 747 -18.02 2.83 17.30
N ALA A 748 -17.99 3.00 15.97
CA ALA A 748 -18.45 1.97 15.03
C ALA A 748 -17.58 0.70 15.13
N ASN A 749 -18.18 -0.47 14.93
CA ASN A 749 -17.50 -1.76 15.03
C ASN A 749 -16.31 -1.83 14.05
N HIS A 750 -15.17 -2.33 14.51
CA HIS A 750 -13.94 -2.49 13.73
C HIS A 750 -13.00 -3.49 14.41
N PHE A 751 -12.23 -4.25 13.62
CA PHE A 751 -11.18 -5.12 14.19
C PHE A 751 -9.93 -4.33 14.57
N ARG A 752 -9.15 -4.86 15.53
CA ARG A 752 -8.02 -4.14 16.13
C ARG A 752 -6.71 -4.91 16.11
N PHE A 753 -5.66 -4.19 15.73
CA PHE A 753 -4.26 -4.55 15.95
C PHE A 753 -3.59 -3.56 16.92
N PHE A 754 -2.54 -3.99 17.60
CA PHE A 754 -1.73 -3.11 18.44
C PHE A 754 -0.22 -3.40 18.33
N ARG A 755 0.59 -2.39 18.68
CA ARG A 755 2.05 -2.48 18.69
C ARG A 755 2.56 -2.93 20.07
N VAL A 756 3.67 -3.66 20.10
CA VAL A 756 4.23 -4.27 21.34
C VAL A 756 5.23 -3.33 22.06
N GLU A 757 5.60 -2.19 21.45
CA GLU A 757 6.52 -1.22 22.08
C GLU A 757 5.96 -0.63 23.39
N LYS A 758 6.72 -0.79 24.48
CA LYS A 758 6.33 -0.31 25.82
C LYS A 758 6.56 1.20 26.00
N ASP A 759 5.48 1.94 26.20
CA ASP A 759 5.45 3.32 26.75
C ASP A 759 6.55 4.27 26.22
N LYS A 760 6.43 4.72 24.96
CA LYS A 760 7.25 5.83 24.41
C LYS A 760 6.63 7.19 24.77
N TYR A 761 7.47 8.20 25.01
CA TYR A 761 7.04 9.60 25.12
C TYR A 761 7.94 10.54 24.31
N GLU A 762 7.33 11.45 23.57
CA GLU A 762 8.00 12.45 22.74
C GLU A 762 7.48 13.85 23.05
N TYR A 763 8.38 14.80 23.28
CA TYR A 763 8.10 16.21 23.40
C TYR A 763 8.98 17.01 22.45
N ASN A 764 8.38 17.86 21.63
CA ASN A 764 9.09 18.82 20.77
C ASN A 764 8.69 20.24 21.19
N VAL A 765 9.64 21.18 21.20
CA VAL A 765 9.33 22.60 21.47
C VAL A 765 8.54 23.23 20.32
N VAL A 766 8.84 22.84 19.09
CA VAL A 766 8.01 23.09 17.91
C VAL A 766 7.21 21.81 17.62
N PRO A 767 5.88 21.82 17.73
CA PRO A 767 5.06 20.67 17.36
C PRO A 767 5.31 20.28 15.90
N PHE A 768 5.49 18.99 15.65
CA PHE A 768 5.70 18.43 14.32
C PHE A 768 5.12 17.02 14.29
N GLN A 769 4.32 16.71 13.28
CA GLN A 769 3.71 15.40 13.09
C GLN A 769 4.46 14.63 12.01
N GLU A 770 5.06 13.50 12.38
CA GLU A 770 5.97 12.78 11.48
C GLU A 770 5.26 11.99 10.36
N SER A 771 3.94 11.81 10.45
CA SER A 771 3.11 11.36 9.33
C SER A 771 2.73 12.48 8.35
N ASP A 772 2.92 13.75 8.73
CA ASP A 772 2.59 14.92 7.91
C ASP A 772 3.80 15.86 7.77
N LEU A 773 4.57 15.66 6.71
CA LEU A 773 5.72 16.49 6.34
C LEU A 773 5.36 17.98 6.16
N THR A 774 4.08 18.30 5.91
CA THR A 774 3.62 19.68 5.70
C THR A 774 3.36 20.43 7.01
N SER A 775 3.35 19.71 8.14
CA SER A 775 3.44 20.29 9.47
C SER A 775 4.83 20.88 9.80
N TRP A 776 5.81 20.72 8.90
CA TRP A 776 7.12 21.33 9.04
C TRP A 776 7.06 22.87 8.99
N THR A 777 7.67 23.52 9.97
CA THR A 777 7.78 24.99 10.06
C THR A 777 9.24 25.41 10.04
N ARG A 778 9.53 26.55 9.40
CA ARG A 778 10.87 27.18 9.34
C ARG A 778 11.26 27.84 10.67
N ASP A 779 11.39 27.06 11.73
CA ASP A 779 11.79 27.49 13.08
C ASP A 779 13.08 26.80 13.54
N TYR A 780 13.99 27.58 14.13
CA TYR A 780 15.30 27.10 14.58
C TYR A 780 15.25 26.04 15.67
N LEU A 781 14.18 25.97 16.47
CA LEU A 781 13.98 24.98 17.53
C LEU A 781 13.22 23.73 17.05
N SER A 782 13.00 23.59 15.74
CA SER A 782 12.46 22.36 15.18
C SER A 782 13.39 21.18 15.46
N TRP A 783 12.81 20.06 15.90
CA TRP A 783 13.54 18.80 16.02
C TRP A 783 14.10 18.33 14.66
N TRP A 784 13.40 18.70 13.59
CA TRP A 784 13.71 18.40 12.21
C TRP A 784 13.93 19.72 11.45
N PRO A 785 15.13 20.34 11.54
CA PRO A 785 15.32 21.69 11.04
C PRO A 785 15.48 21.75 9.52
N ASN A 786 15.95 20.71 8.82
CA ASN A 786 16.08 20.69 7.36
C ASN A 786 15.05 19.72 6.74
N PRO A 787 14.08 20.20 5.93
CA PRO A 787 13.10 19.33 5.29
C PRO A 787 13.66 18.52 4.11
N GLN A 788 14.91 18.78 3.70
CA GLN A 788 15.64 17.97 2.72
C GLN A 788 16.47 16.85 3.37
N GLU A 789 16.69 16.88 4.69
CA GLU A 789 17.54 15.91 5.40
C GLU A 789 17.06 15.67 6.83
N PHE A 790 16.08 14.78 6.97
CA PHE A 790 15.61 14.28 8.26
C PHE A 790 16.60 13.24 8.79
N ARG A 791 17.48 13.66 9.69
CA ARG A 791 18.45 12.78 10.35
C ARG A 791 18.00 12.29 11.73
N ALA A 792 17.77 10.97 11.86
CA ALA A 792 17.45 10.30 13.12
C ALA A 792 18.71 9.76 13.80
N CYS A 793 18.76 9.82 15.14
CA CYS A 793 19.86 9.30 15.94
C CYS A 793 19.34 8.53 17.16
N TYR A 794 19.86 7.31 17.34
CA TYR A 794 19.58 6.47 18.50
C TYR A 794 20.89 6.07 19.20
N ILE A 795 20.85 5.93 20.52
CA ILE A 795 21.96 5.36 21.31
C ILE A 795 21.47 4.12 22.06
N LYS A 796 22.27 3.05 22.01
CA LYS A 796 21.94 1.78 22.69
C LYS A 796 22.49 1.77 24.11
N ILE A 797 21.59 1.59 25.08
CA ILE A 797 21.87 1.66 26.51
C ILE A 797 21.53 0.33 27.16
N LYS A 798 22.51 -0.31 27.81
CA LYS A 798 22.33 -1.52 28.61
C LYS A 798 22.09 -1.17 30.08
N ILE A 799 21.16 -1.86 30.70
CA ILE A 799 20.71 -1.63 32.09
C ILE A 799 20.74 -2.96 32.83
N HIS A 800 21.61 -3.07 33.82
CA HIS A 800 21.64 -4.18 34.76
C HIS A 800 20.67 -3.89 35.92
N GLY A 801 19.62 -4.71 36.04
CA GLY A 801 18.59 -4.59 37.07
C GLY A 801 17.41 -5.53 36.83
N ALA A 802 16.76 -5.95 37.92
CA ALA A 802 15.61 -6.87 37.90
C ALA A 802 14.28 -6.23 37.46
N THR A 803 14.29 -4.93 37.11
CA THR A 803 13.10 -4.12 36.79
C THR A 803 13.36 -3.24 35.58
N GLU A 804 12.36 -3.13 34.70
CA GLU A 804 12.39 -2.18 33.59
C GLU A 804 12.34 -0.75 34.13
N ILE A 805 13.04 0.17 33.47
CA ILE A 805 13.07 1.59 33.86
C ILE A 805 12.80 2.47 32.64
N MET A 806 12.38 3.71 32.87
CA MET A 806 12.36 4.74 31.83
C MET A 806 13.74 5.37 31.71
N VAL A 807 14.20 5.64 30.49
CA VAL A 807 15.40 6.45 30.23
C VAL A 807 14.98 7.68 29.45
N ARG A 808 15.43 8.86 29.91
CA ARG A 808 15.11 10.18 29.34
C ARG A 808 16.31 10.75 28.59
N SER A 809 16.10 11.26 27.36
CA SER A 809 17.02 12.19 26.70
C SER A 809 16.48 13.62 26.80
N ARG A 810 17.34 14.58 27.12
CA ARG A 810 17.07 16.01 27.08
C ARG A 810 18.03 16.66 26.09
N ASN A 811 17.51 17.43 25.15
CA ASN A 811 18.25 17.84 23.95
C ASN A 811 18.25 19.37 23.84
N LEU A 812 19.44 19.96 23.84
CA LEU A 812 19.67 21.41 23.82
C LEU A 812 20.50 21.82 22.58
N GLY A 813 20.33 23.03 22.07
CA GLY A 813 21.26 23.61 21.08
C GLY A 813 22.61 23.95 21.71
N GLY A 814 23.70 23.80 20.96
CA GLY A 814 25.06 23.87 21.52
C GLY A 814 25.96 24.91 20.88
N THR A 815 26.03 24.97 19.54
CA THR A 815 26.97 25.86 18.83
C THR A 815 26.28 26.98 18.05
N HIS A 816 25.07 26.78 17.54
CA HIS A 816 24.42 27.79 16.72
C HIS A 816 23.88 28.97 17.57
N PRO A 817 24.12 30.24 17.19
CA PRO A 817 23.76 31.40 18.03
C PRO A 817 22.28 31.48 18.42
N GLN A 818 21.38 31.08 17.53
CA GLN A 818 19.92 31.13 17.76
C GLN A 818 19.38 29.97 18.63
N THR A 819 20.14 28.89 18.81
CA THR A 819 19.67 27.67 19.51
C THR A 819 20.46 27.36 20.79
N ARG A 820 21.65 27.94 20.97
CA ARG A 820 22.55 27.70 22.09
C ARG A 820 21.84 27.83 23.46
N GLY A 821 21.84 26.73 24.21
CA GLY A 821 21.19 26.64 25.54
C GLY A 821 19.67 26.51 25.52
N GLN A 822 19.02 26.56 24.35
CA GLN A 822 17.58 26.39 24.19
C GLN A 822 17.21 24.92 23.99
N LEU A 823 15.99 24.54 24.36
CA LEU A 823 15.50 23.16 24.29
C LEU A 823 14.96 22.86 22.88
N TYR A 824 15.35 21.72 22.31
CA TYR A 824 14.70 21.12 21.14
C TYR A 824 13.55 20.21 21.55
N GLY A 825 13.80 19.33 22.52
CA GLY A 825 12.83 18.32 22.92
C GLY A 825 13.33 17.34 23.98
N ILE A 826 12.40 16.47 24.39
CA ILE A 826 12.61 15.39 25.36
C ILE A 826 12.10 14.08 24.73
N ARG A 827 12.79 12.97 24.99
CA ARG A 827 12.37 11.61 24.63
C ARG A 827 12.46 10.71 25.84
N ASP A 828 11.41 9.96 26.17
CA ASP A 828 11.47 8.88 27.14
C ASP A 828 11.15 7.54 26.47
N ILE A 829 11.87 6.49 26.86
CA ILE A 829 11.63 5.10 26.43
C ILE A 829 11.78 4.15 27.62
N ARG A 830 10.95 3.08 27.68
CA ARG A 830 11.14 1.99 28.66
C ARG A 830 12.18 1.00 28.17
N SER A 831 13.00 0.46 29.08
CA SER A 831 13.91 -0.64 28.73
C SER A 831 13.17 -1.96 28.52
N THR A 832 13.57 -2.69 27.47
CA THR A 832 13.09 -4.03 27.13
C THR A 832 13.97 -5.06 27.81
N ARG A 833 13.38 -6.03 28.53
CA ARG A 833 14.12 -7.14 29.13
C ARG A 833 14.68 -8.10 28.08
N ASP A 834 15.85 -8.65 28.37
CA ASP A 834 16.39 -9.80 27.65
C ASP A 834 15.68 -11.08 28.14
N LEU A 835 15.29 -11.97 27.21
CA LEU A 835 14.66 -13.26 27.50
C LEU A 835 15.68 -14.33 27.92
N HIS A 836 16.91 -14.24 27.42
CA HIS A 836 18.01 -15.17 27.70
C HIS A 836 18.82 -14.75 28.93
N HIS A 837 18.92 -13.44 29.22
CA HIS A 837 19.71 -12.90 30.32
C HIS A 837 18.85 -12.30 31.46
N PRO A 838 18.54 -13.07 32.53
CA PRO A 838 17.80 -12.53 33.66
C PRO A 838 18.56 -11.40 34.36
N ASN A 839 17.84 -10.33 34.71
CA ASN A 839 18.37 -9.06 35.25
C ASN A 839 19.13 -8.16 34.26
N THR A 840 19.03 -8.42 32.96
CA THR A 840 19.47 -7.49 31.91
C THR A 840 18.27 -6.90 31.17
N SER A 841 18.34 -5.60 30.86
CA SER A 841 17.44 -4.94 29.92
C SER A 841 18.24 -3.97 29.04
N ALA A 842 17.72 -3.65 27.86
CA ALA A 842 18.33 -2.70 26.94
C ALA A 842 17.29 -1.70 26.41
N ALA A 843 17.74 -0.51 26.04
CA ALA A 843 16.91 0.57 25.52
C ALA A 843 17.61 1.25 24.35
N CYS A 844 16.87 1.49 23.27
CA CYS A 844 17.30 2.33 22.15
C CYS A 844 16.69 3.73 22.33
N LEU A 845 17.50 4.67 22.81
CA LEU A 845 17.06 6.01 23.17
C LEU A 845 17.27 6.98 21.99
N GLU A 846 16.19 7.61 21.56
CA GLU A 846 16.20 8.65 20.51
C GLU A 846 16.75 9.98 21.05
N PHE A 847 17.54 10.68 20.24
CA PHE A 847 18.06 12.02 20.56
C PHE A 847 18.23 12.89 19.31
N LYS A 848 18.39 14.21 19.50
CA LYS A 848 18.55 15.18 18.41
C LYS A 848 19.93 15.07 17.78
N CYS A 849 20.01 14.74 16.49
CA CYS A 849 21.27 14.76 15.75
C CYS A 849 21.81 16.18 15.55
N SER A 850 23.14 16.30 15.53
CA SER A 850 23.86 17.47 15.03
C SER A 850 23.78 17.53 13.50
N GLY A 851 23.78 18.74 12.95
CA GLY A 851 23.69 18.98 11.51
C GLY A 851 23.47 20.45 11.17
N MET A 852 23.30 20.75 9.88
CA MET A 852 22.90 22.09 9.44
C MET A 852 21.42 22.35 9.76
N LEU A 853 21.08 23.62 10.00
CA LEU A 853 19.69 24.08 10.15
C LEU A 853 19.13 24.50 8.77
N PHE A 854 17.86 24.92 8.69
CA PHE A 854 17.21 25.27 7.40
C PHE A 854 17.91 26.39 6.62
N ASP A 855 18.67 27.25 7.31
CA ASP A 855 19.40 28.37 6.72
C ASP A 855 20.77 27.96 6.16
N GLN A 856 21.21 26.72 6.40
CA GLN A 856 22.46 26.13 5.93
C GLN A 856 23.74 26.92 6.26
N GLY A 857 23.66 27.89 7.18
CA GLY A 857 24.78 28.81 7.47
C GLY A 857 25.88 28.20 8.34
N ILE A 858 25.51 27.51 9.43
CA ILE A 858 26.44 26.90 10.40
C ILE A 858 25.84 25.59 10.94
N VAL A 859 26.70 24.59 11.22
CA VAL A 859 26.30 23.34 11.89
C VAL A 859 25.99 23.58 13.38
N ASP A 860 24.79 23.21 13.83
CA ASP A 860 24.48 23.13 15.26
C ASP A 860 24.87 21.75 15.81
N ARG A 861 25.75 21.75 16.82
CA ARG A 861 26.11 20.57 17.60
C ARG A 861 25.17 20.45 18.78
N SER A 862 24.23 19.52 18.73
CA SER A 862 23.22 19.34 19.79
C SER A 862 23.88 18.76 21.05
N LEU A 863 23.58 19.34 22.21
CA LEU A 863 24.01 18.87 23.53
C LEU A 863 22.92 17.98 24.12
N ILE A 864 23.28 16.74 24.46
CA ILE A 864 22.35 15.69 24.90
C ILE A 864 22.69 15.29 26.33
N SER A 865 21.68 15.23 27.19
CA SER A 865 21.75 14.65 28.54
C SER A 865 20.88 13.40 28.63
N ILE A 866 21.49 12.28 28.98
CA ILE A 866 20.85 10.97 29.17
C ILE A 866 20.67 10.71 30.67
N ILE A 867 19.43 10.47 31.10
CA ILE A 867 19.04 10.39 32.52
C ILE A 867 18.09 9.19 32.74
N PRO A 868 18.58 8.06 33.30
CA PRO A 868 17.70 6.97 33.74
C PRO A 868 16.80 7.42 34.90
N GLN A 869 15.49 7.17 34.80
CA GLN A 869 14.49 7.54 35.80
C GLN A 869 14.46 6.49 36.93
N GLY A 870 15.52 6.47 37.74
CA GLY A 870 15.68 5.56 38.86
C GLY A 870 16.98 5.81 39.62
N ASN A 871 17.23 5.08 40.71
CA ASN A 871 18.51 5.13 41.42
C ASN A 871 19.58 4.31 40.67
N CYS A 872 19.97 4.80 39.50
CA CYS A 872 20.90 4.16 38.58
C CYS A 872 22.25 4.88 38.57
N ARG A 873 23.34 4.13 38.36
CA ARG A 873 24.70 4.66 38.24
C ARG A 873 25.34 4.16 36.95
N ARG A 874 26.01 5.04 36.20
CA ARG A 874 26.82 4.68 35.02
C ARG A 874 27.99 3.80 35.47
N ILE A 875 28.15 2.63 34.85
CA ILE A 875 29.22 1.67 35.15
C ILE A 875 30.13 1.38 33.94
N GLY A 876 29.72 1.70 32.72
CA GLY A 876 30.51 1.49 31.52
C GLY A 876 30.17 2.44 30.38
N ILE A 877 31.18 2.71 29.55
CA ILE A 877 31.11 3.48 28.30
C ILE A 877 31.89 2.66 27.26
N ASN A 878 31.40 2.56 26.03
CA ASN A 878 32.10 1.92 24.92
C ASN A 878 33.42 2.66 24.61
N GLY A 879 34.52 1.92 24.41
CA GLY A 879 35.85 2.50 24.16
C GLY A 879 35.90 3.47 22.99
N LEU A 880 35.18 3.18 21.89
CA LEU A 880 35.12 4.07 20.73
C LEU A 880 34.36 5.37 21.04
N LEU A 881 33.29 5.29 21.85
CA LEU A 881 32.58 6.48 22.34
C LEU A 881 33.47 7.31 23.30
N GLN A 882 34.33 6.66 24.08
CA GLN A 882 35.30 7.34 24.94
C GLN A 882 36.31 8.16 24.11
N GLU A 883 36.84 7.61 23.01
CA GLU A 883 37.72 8.36 22.10
C GLU A 883 37.02 9.56 21.45
N TYR A 884 35.75 9.39 21.06
CA TYR A 884 34.94 10.48 20.52
C TYR A 884 34.82 11.64 21.53
N LEU A 885 34.53 11.34 22.81
CA LEU A 885 34.40 12.33 23.88
C LEU A 885 35.71 13.08 24.17
N ILE A 886 36.88 12.42 24.04
CA ILE A 886 38.19 13.08 24.22
C ILE A 886 38.39 14.15 23.13
N LYS A 887 38.01 13.85 21.88
CA LYS A 887 38.08 14.79 20.76
C LYS A 887 36.96 15.84 20.76
N HIS A 888 35.84 15.56 21.44
CA HIS A 888 34.61 16.36 21.44
C HIS A 888 34.04 16.56 22.86
N PRO A 889 34.76 17.26 23.77
CA PRO A 889 34.32 17.42 25.15
C PRO A 889 32.99 18.20 25.24
N PRO A 890 32.01 17.73 26.03
CA PRO A 890 30.77 18.46 26.26
C PRO A 890 30.97 19.68 27.17
N VAL A 891 30.12 20.70 27.00
CA VAL A 891 30.17 21.95 27.79
C VAL A 891 29.88 21.72 29.28
N LEU A 892 29.15 20.65 29.62
CA LEU A 892 28.92 20.17 30.99
C LEU A 892 29.77 18.93 31.24
N GLN A 893 30.69 18.99 32.22
CA GLN A 893 31.56 17.87 32.58
C GLN A 893 30.76 16.66 33.11
N ASN A 894 31.19 15.45 32.76
CA ASN A 894 30.52 14.17 33.09
C ASN A 894 30.79 13.66 34.53
N ASN A 895 30.84 14.59 35.48
CA ASN A 895 31.22 14.34 36.88
C ASN A 895 30.10 13.63 37.67
N GLU A 896 28.84 13.74 37.23
CA GLU A 896 27.71 13.02 37.82
C GLU A 896 27.63 11.59 37.29
N SER A 897 27.46 10.61 38.20
CA SER A 897 27.27 9.19 37.83
C SER A 897 25.82 8.84 37.49
N HIS A 898 24.87 9.74 37.78
CA HIS A 898 23.43 9.57 37.54
C HIS A 898 22.96 10.06 36.17
N ALA A 899 23.79 10.81 35.45
CA ALA A 899 23.51 11.33 34.11
C ALA A 899 24.72 11.11 33.18
N PHE A 900 24.53 11.29 31.88
CA PHE A 900 25.61 11.30 30.90
C PHE A 900 25.36 12.37 29.84
N ASN A 901 26.33 13.25 29.62
CA ASN A 901 26.28 14.35 28.67
C ASN A 901 27.22 14.10 27.49
N MET A 902 26.77 14.41 26.28
CA MET A 902 27.61 14.38 25.06
C MET A 902 27.15 15.44 24.04
N LEU A 903 28.05 15.82 23.14
CA LEU A 903 27.66 16.48 21.89
C LEU A 903 27.30 15.39 20.87
N ALA A 904 26.22 15.58 20.11
CA ALA A 904 25.81 14.63 19.09
C ALA A 904 26.83 14.57 17.93
N PRO A 905 27.10 13.38 17.35
CA PRO A 905 28.00 13.25 16.22
C PRO A 905 27.45 13.96 14.97
N VAL A 906 28.37 14.50 14.17
CA VAL A 906 28.08 15.12 12.87
C VAL A 906 28.25 14.12 11.72
N ASP A 907 29.06 13.08 11.91
CA ASP A 907 29.38 12.07 10.87
C ASP A 907 28.33 10.95 10.81
N PRO A 908 27.85 10.51 9.61
CA PRO A 908 26.97 9.34 9.47
C PRO A 908 27.57 8.00 9.93
N LEU A 909 28.89 7.89 10.12
CA LEU A 909 29.60 6.70 10.62
C LEU A 909 29.41 6.42 12.13
N GLY A 910 28.35 6.95 12.76
CA GLY A 910 28.13 6.86 14.21
C GLY A 910 28.03 5.44 14.78
N HIS A 911 27.73 4.43 13.94
CA HIS A 911 27.43 3.06 14.36
C HIS A 911 28.58 2.42 15.18
N ASN A 912 29.82 2.80 14.90
CA ASN A 912 31.00 2.35 15.63
C ASN A 912 31.00 2.76 17.11
N TYR A 913 30.26 3.80 17.49
CA TYR A 913 30.13 4.28 18.87
C TYR A 913 28.95 3.67 19.64
N GLY A 914 28.22 2.73 19.04
CA GLY A 914 26.89 2.29 19.52
C GLY A 914 25.80 3.37 19.33
N ILE A 915 26.03 4.28 18.37
CA ILE A 915 25.12 5.36 17.99
C ILE A 915 24.62 5.14 16.56
N TYR A 916 23.33 4.89 16.38
CA TYR A 916 22.76 4.53 15.09
C TYR A 916 22.17 5.78 14.44
N THR A 917 22.81 6.25 13.37
CA THR A 917 22.36 7.45 12.64
C THR A 917 21.89 7.10 11.23
N VAL A 918 20.80 7.70 10.80
CA VAL A 918 20.24 7.57 9.44
C VAL A 918 19.75 8.94 8.99
N THR A 919 20.03 9.32 7.74
CA THR A 919 19.50 10.54 7.10
C THR A 919 18.52 10.16 6.00
N ASP A 920 17.38 10.85 5.92
CA ASP A 920 16.30 10.51 4.99
C ASP A 920 15.51 11.74 4.49
N GLN A 921 14.67 11.55 3.48
CA GLN A 921 13.62 12.50 3.08
C GLN A 921 12.33 12.33 3.90
N ASN A 922 12.18 11.22 4.64
CA ASN A 922 11.05 11.00 5.55
C ASN A 922 11.55 10.75 7.00
N PRO A 923 11.14 11.58 7.99
CA PRO A 923 11.59 11.46 9.38
C PRO A 923 11.17 10.13 10.03
N ARG A 924 9.98 9.62 9.69
CA ARG A 924 9.51 8.32 10.19
C ARG A 924 10.42 7.21 9.70
N VAL A 925 10.75 7.18 8.41
CA VAL A 925 11.64 6.15 7.84
C VAL A 925 13.05 6.28 8.41
N ALA A 926 13.58 7.50 8.58
CA ALA A 926 14.86 7.72 9.25
C ALA A 926 14.87 7.09 10.65
N LYS A 927 13.81 7.32 11.45
CA LYS A 927 13.64 6.70 12.77
C LYS A 927 13.56 5.17 12.69
N GLU A 928 12.70 4.63 11.83
CA GLU A 928 12.47 3.17 11.71
C GLU A 928 13.75 2.41 11.32
N ILE A 929 14.58 2.96 10.43
CA ILE A 929 15.86 2.35 10.08
C ILE A 929 16.86 2.49 11.24
N ALA A 930 16.96 3.67 11.87
CA ALA A 930 17.91 3.92 12.95
C ALA A 930 17.60 3.08 14.20
N ILE A 931 16.32 2.88 14.54
CA ILE A 931 15.90 2.04 15.66
C ILE A 931 16.12 0.54 15.35
N GLY A 932 15.84 0.08 14.12
CA GLY A 932 16.11 -1.31 13.72
C GLY A 932 17.60 -1.67 13.79
N ARG A 933 18.46 -0.77 13.29
CA ARG A 933 19.93 -0.87 13.43
C ARG A 933 20.36 -0.91 14.91
N CYS A 934 19.72 -0.11 15.76
CA CYS A 934 19.99 -0.11 17.20
C CYS A 934 19.56 -1.41 17.91
N PHE A 935 18.40 -1.95 17.58
CA PHE A 935 17.92 -3.22 18.16
C PHE A 935 18.85 -4.39 17.78
N ASP A 936 19.20 -4.51 16.49
CA ASP A 936 20.14 -5.52 15.99
C ASP A 936 21.57 -5.30 16.53
N GLY A 937 21.97 -4.04 16.68
CA GLY A 937 23.31 -3.62 17.09
C GLY A 937 24.30 -3.47 15.92
N THR A 938 23.86 -3.45 14.66
CA THR A 938 24.70 -3.42 13.45
C THR A 938 24.37 -2.25 12.52
N SER A 939 25.25 -1.94 11.57
CA SER A 939 25.05 -0.90 10.55
C SER A 939 23.98 -1.25 9.51
N ASP A 940 23.83 -2.54 9.19
CA ASP A 940 23.02 -3.01 8.05
C ASP A 940 21.89 -3.96 8.47
N GLY A 941 21.66 -4.08 9.77
CA GLY A 941 20.56 -4.85 10.35
C GLY A 941 19.26 -4.06 10.46
N PHE A 942 18.15 -4.75 10.22
CA PHE A 942 16.78 -4.22 10.34
C PHE A 942 15.97 -5.01 11.38
N SER A 943 16.64 -5.66 12.35
CA SER A 943 15.95 -6.45 13.38
C SER A 943 15.13 -5.57 14.33
N ARG A 944 13.99 -6.08 14.79
CA ARG A 944 13.20 -5.52 15.92
C ARG A 944 13.25 -6.40 17.16
N GLU A 945 14.13 -7.37 17.18
CA GLU A 945 14.52 -8.09 18.39
C GLU A 945 15.65 -7.35 19.10
N MET A 946 15.46 -7.03 20.39
CA MET A 946 16.43 -6.27 21.18
C MET A 946 17.58 -7.18 21.63
N LYS A 947 18.65 -7.27 20.83
CA LYS A 947 19.89 -7.96 21.22
C LYS A 947 20.60 -7.15 22.31
N SER A 948 20.57 -7.59 23.57
CA SER A 948 21.02 -6.75 24.70
C SER A 948 22.54 -6.56 24.80
N ASP A 949 23.33 -7.41 24.12
CA ASP A 949 24.79 -7.47 24.18
C ASP A 949 25.51 -6.91 22.94
N SER A 950 24.84 -6.75 21.81
CA SER A 950 25.46 -6.22 20.57
C SER A 950 25.39 -4.69 20.52
N GLY A 951 26.49 -4.03 20.14
CA GLY A 951 26.44 -2.60 19.76
C GLY A 951 26.11 -1.61 20.88
N VAL A 952 26.36 -1.96 22.14
CA VAL A 952 26.04 -1.13 23.30
C VAL A 952 27.00 0.07 23.40
N ALA A 953 26.46 1.26 23.67
CA ALA A 953 27.24 2.49 23.88
C ALA A 953 27.49 2.81 25.36
N LEU A 954 26.47 2.61 26.20
CA LEU A 954 26.47 2.98 27.62
C LEU A 954 25.87 1.88 28.48
N THR A 955 26.43 1.67 29.68
CA THR A 955 25.94 0.69 30.64
C THR A 955 25.64 1.34 32.00
N PHE A 956 24.42 1.15 32.49
CA PHE A 956 23.96 1.58 33.82
C PHE A 956 23.67 0.37 34.72
N SER A 957 23.95 0.51 36.02
CA SER A 957 23.53 -0.42 37.07
C SER A 957 22.43 0.23 37.92
N CYS A 958 21.31 -0.48 38.05
CA CYS A 958 20.08 -0.01 38.69
C CYS A 958 19.64 -1.02 39.76
N PRO A 959 20.29 -1.02 40.94
CA PRO A 959 19.94 -1.94 42.01
C PRO A 959 18.51 -1.70 42.49
N LYS A 960 17.72 -2.78 42.60
CA LYS A 960 16.40 -2.73 43.22
C LYS A 960 16.55 -2.21 44.66
N ARG A 961 15.73 -1.24 45.07
CA ARG A 961 15.60 -0.89 46.50
C ARG A 961 15.10 -2.13 47.24
N THR A 962 15.99 -2.83 47.93
CA THR A 962 15.59 -3.63 49.09
C THR A 962 15.12 -2.64 50.15
N VAL A 963 13.84 -2.72 50.53
CA VAL A 963 13.31 -1.96 51.68
C VAL A 963 13.79 -2.68 52.94
N SER A 964 15.09 -2.59 53.22
CA SER A 964 15.76 -3.23 54.37
C SER A 964 15.49 -2.51 55.70
N ARG A 965 14.80 -1.36 55.64
CA ARG A 965 14.14 -0.74 56.80
C ARG A 965 12.66 -0.63 56.49
N GLU A 966 11.86 -1.47 57.15
CA GLU A 966 10.42 -1.29 57.21
C GLU A 966 10.09 0.16 57.60
N SER A 967 9.11 0.76 56.91
CA SER A 967 8.67 2.10 57.26
C SER A 967 8.20 2.13 58.71
N LEU A 968 8.37 3.27 59.39
CA LEU A 968 8.05 3.38 60.81
C LEU A 968 6.56 3.11 61.07
N PHE A 969 5.71 3.52 60.12
CA PHE A 969 4.28 3.24 60.09
C PHE A 969 3.96 1.74 59.95
N GLN A 970 4.72 1.03 59.11
CA GLN A 970 4.54 -0.40 58.88
C GLN A 970 5.03 -1.24 60.06
N ARG A 971 6.10 -0.82 60.77
CA ARG A 971 6.50 -1.42 62.05
C ARG A 971 5.51 -1.18 63.18
N LEU A 972 4.83 -0.03 63.20
CA LEU A 972 3.73 0.22 64.12
C LEU A 972 2.50 -0.67 63.82
N GLN A 973 2.30 -1.10 62.57
CA GLN A 973 1.25 -2.05 62.20
C GLN A 973 1.64 -3.51 62.48
N THR A 974 2.88 -3.91 62.23
CA THR A 974 3.32 -5.31 62.38
C THR A 974 3.76 -5.66 63.81
N ASN A 975 4.36 -4.73 64.55
CA ASN A 975 4.85 -4.99 65.91
C ASN A 975 4.94 -3.70 66.77
N PRO A 976 3.79 -3.07 67.11
CA PRO A 976 3.74 -1.77 67.77
C PRO A 976 4.50 -1.73 69.11
N GLY A 977 4.45 -2.79 69.91
CA GLY A 977 5.14 -2.84 71.21
C GLY A 977 6.66 -2.72 71.11
N LEU A 978 7.26 -3.36 70.10
CA LEU A 978 8.70 -3.30 69.82
C LEU A 978 9.13 -1.94 69.23
N THR A 979 8.28 -1.32 68.40
CA THR A 979 8.59 0.02 67.87
C THR A 979 8.48 1.11 68.93
N LEU A 980 7.43 1.07 69.76
CA LEU A 980 7.22 2.02 70.84
C LEU A 980 8.29 1.89 71.93
N THR A 981 8.76 0.67 72.24
CA THR A 981 9.91 0.50 73.15
C THR A 981 11.23 0.98 72.54
N GLN A 982 11.47 0.80 71.23
CA GLN A 982 12.64 1.40 70.56
C GLN A 982 12.59 2.93 70.54
N MET A 983 11.41 3.53 70.30
CA MET A 983 11.20 4.98 70.42
C MET A 983 11.43 5.47 71.85
N ALA A 984 10.86 4.79 72.84
CA ALA A 984 11.05 5.13 74.25
C ALA A 984 12.51 4.99 74.70
N ARG A 985 13.27 4.04 74.11
CA ARG A 985 14.72 3.87 74.36
C ARG A 985 15.52 5.02 73.74
N GLY A 986 15.26 5.38 72.48
CA GLY A 986 15.87 6.55 71.83
C GLY A 986 15.52 7.87 72.52
N MET A 987 14.29 8.04 73.00
CA MET A 987 13.90 9.21 73.79
C MET A 987 14.60 9.23 75.17
N ARG A 988 14.73 8.09 75.86
CA ARG A 988 15.51 7.98 77.11
C ARG A 988 17.01 8.24 76.92
N GLU A 989 17.59 7.81 75.80
CA GLU A 989 18.99 8.11 75.45
C GLU A 989 19.19 9.60 75.13
N SER A 990 18.23 10.24 74.44
CA SER A 990 18.28 11.70 74.18
C SER A 990 17.94 12.57 75.40
N GLN A 991 17.22 12.06 76.40
CA GLN A 991 16.91 12.76 77.65
C GLN A 991 17.97 12.55 78.75
N GLY A 992 18.99 11.72 78.51
CA GLY A 992 20.13 11.52 79.43
C GLY A 992 21.12 12.70 79.50
N LEU A 993 20.95 13.71 78.64
CA LEU A 993 21.84 14.87 78.49
C LEU A 993 21.07 16.20 78.62
N GLN A 994 20.55 16.51 79.83
CA GLN A 994 20.64 17.83 80.51
C GLN A 994 19.61 18.06 81.65
N VAL A 995 20.14 18.24 82.88
CA VAL A 995 19.75 19.26 83.91
C VAL A 995 18.41 19.18 84.70
N ARG A 996 18.56 18.85 86.01
CA ARG A 996 17.93 19.36 87.26
C ARG A 996 16.43 19.73 87.39
N ARG A 997 15.82 19.10 88.44
CA ARG A 997 14.83 19.59 89.46
C ARG A 997 13.37 19.94 89.06
N GLY A 998 12.41 19.28 89.75
CA GLY A 998 11.11 19.86 90.11
C GLY A 998 9.91 18.89 90.19
N SER A 999 9.44 18.59 91.42
CA SER A 999 8.03 18.35 91.89
C SER A 999 6.90 17.88 90.92
N THR A 1000 5.91 17.02 91.25
CA THR A 1000 5.49 16.22 92.44
C THR A 1000 4.23 15.39 92.08
N GLN A 1001 4.04 14.18 92.66
CA GLN A 1001 2.72 13.51 92.94
C GLN A 1001 1.78 13.15 91.74
N MET A 1002 0.86 12.17 91.74
CA MET A 1002 0.50 11.04 92.62
C MET A 1002 -0.36 9.99 91.82
N VAL A 1003 -0.30 8.69 92.18
CA VAL A 1003 -1.40 7.67 92.40
C VAL A 1003 -2.57 7.50 91.37
N ALA A 1004 -3.17 6.32 91.07
CA ALA A 1004 -2.80 4.88 91.02
C ALA A 1004 -3.97 3.97 90.49
N TYR A 1005 -3.66 2.74 90.02
CA TYR A 1005 -4.39 1.44 90.24
C TYR A 1005 -5.83 1.15 89.67
N PRO A 1006 -6.41 -0.10 89.75
CA PRO A 1006 -5.90 -1.49 89.48
C PRO A 1006 -6.88 -2.49 88.72
N PHE A 1007 -6.43 -3.78 88.57
CA PHE A 1007 -7.15 -5.07 88.25
C PHE A 1007 -7.59 -5.35 86.78
N GLY A 1008 -7.69 -6.61 86.26
CA GLY A 1008 -7.43 -8.00 86.73
C GLY A 1008 -8.10 -9.04 85.75
N GLN A 1009 -7.95 -10.38 85.79
CA GLN A 1009 -6.98 -11.32 86.39
C GLN A 1009 -7.18 -12.79 85.85
N GLN A 1010 -6.12 -13.62 85.72
CA GLN A 1010 -6.10 -15.13 85.57
C GLN A 1010 -6.71 -15.81 84.29
N GLY A 1011 -6.28 -17.01 83.82
CA GLY A 1011 -5.10 -17.86 84.09
C GLY A 1011 -5.20 -19.34 83.60
N ARG A 1012 -4.04 -20.01 83.33
CA ARG A 1012 -3.78 -21.50 83.21
C ARG A 1012 -4.45 -22.31 82.05
N SER A 1013 -3.96 -23.47 81.56
CA SER A 1013 -2.67 -24.23 81.71
C SER A 1013 -2.45 -25.36 80.66
N GLN A 1014 -1.18 -25.55 80.24
CA GLN A 1014 -0.41 -26.81 80.07
C GLN A 1014 -0.80 -28.01 79.13
N ASN A 1015 0.20 -28.38 78.29
CA ASN A 1015 0.88 -29.70 78.12
C ASN A 1015 0.50 -30.78 77.05
N ARG A 1016 1.54 -31.06 76.21
CA ARG A 1016 2.13 -32.38 75.79
C ARG A 1016 1.43 -33.36 74.82
N SER A 1017 1.91 -33.36 73.57
CA SER A 1017 2.75 -34.41 72.93
C SER A 1017 2.44 -35.91 73.08
N ALA A 1018 2.24 -36.62 71.94
CA ALA A 1018 3.11 -37.74 71.47
C ALA A 1018 2.71 -38.30 70.06
N THR A 1019 3.58 -39.15 69.47
CA THR A 1019 3.66 -39.60 68.05
C THR A 1019 3.36 -41.09 67.78
N ASN A 1020 2.86 -41.45 66.57
CA ASN A 1020 3.36 -42.52 65.63
C ASN A 1020 2.31 -42.85 64.53
N THR A 1021 2.62 -42.96 63.22
CA THR A 1021 3.18 -44.09 62.40
C THR A 1021 2.42 -45.44 62.56
N ASN A 1022 2.16 -46.30 61.55
CA ASN A 1022 2.82 -46.53 60.24
C ASN A 1022 2.01 -47.44 59.24
N ARG A 1023 2.28 -47.34 57.91
CA ARG A 1023 2.20 -48.36 56.80
C ARG A 1023 0.97 -49.29 56.53
N ARG A 1024 0.49 -49.32 55.25
CA ARG A 1024 0.72 -50.41 54.23
C ARG A 1024 0.02 -50.15 52.84
N ARG A 1025 0.48 -50.84 51.78
CA ARG A 1025 0.00 -50.98 50.37
C ARG A 1025 0.01 -52.51 50.02
N PRO A 1026 -0.51 -53.09 48.90
CA PRO A 1026 -0.69 -52.53 47.52
C PRO A 1026 -1.94 -53.02 46.68
N ALA A 1027 -1.95 -52.70 45.36
CA ALA A 1027 -2.72 -53.30 44.23
C ALA A 1027 -4.26 -53.04 44.17
N THR A 1028 -4.99 -53.00 43.02
CA THR A 1028 -4.68 -53.29 41.60
C THR A 1028 -5.63 -52.57 40.60
N ARG A 1029 -5.10 -52.10 39.45
CA ARG A 1029 -5.65 -52.05 38.05
C ARG A 1029 -7.18 -51.91 37.79
N THR A 1030 -7.62 -50.78 37.18
CA THR A 1030 -8.38 -50.69 35.89
C THR A 1030 -8.71 -49.23 35.48
N GLN A 1031 -8.86 -48.99 34.17
CA GLN A 1031 -9.50 -47.81 33.53
C GLN A 1031 -11.01 -48.13 33.27
N PRO A 1032 -11.92 -47.21 32.87
CA PRO A 1032 -11.68 -46.02 32.01
C PRO A 1032 -12.49 -44.73 32.35
N ARG A 1033 -12.31 -43.70 31.49
CA ARG A 1033 -13.21 -42.59 31.13
C ARG A 1033 -14.39 -42.23 32.06
N GLN A 1034 -14.35 -41.01 32.58
CA GLN A 1034 -15.15 -39.90 32.02
C GLN A 1034 -14.28 -38.63 31.98
#